data_AF-A0A4Q4TCE7-F1
#
_entry.id   AF-A0A4Q4TCE7-F1
#
_cell.length_a   1.000
_cell.length_b   1.000
_cell.length_c   1.000
_cell.angle_alpha   90.00
_cell.angle_beta   90.00
_cell.angle_gamma   90.00
#
_symmetry.space_group_name_H-M   'P 1'
#
loop_
_entity.id
_entity.type
_entity.pdbx_description
1 polymer ?
#
loop_
_entity_poly.entity_id
_entity_poly.type
_entity_poly.pdbx_seq_one_letter_code
_entity_poly.pdbx_strand_id
1 'polypeptide(L)'
;MQSLLVLGLLATTGVNAHPAHRQGKPGVQRRAVDLDKYRLGTVSHYSNTESTSTNPALRLLKRATYVETATELLKGVAPGAEFRLVEDHYVGSNGVAHVNFKQTVHGLDIDNADFNVNIAADGSVFSYGNSFYTGEIPAENPLVKRAFSDPTQALEGATRVLELPVTGEATAEPLVGVEAYSLKGTSGAQEDPEARLVYFAKPDGTLALTWRVETDVLDDWLLTYIDASSNEEIHGVVNYVAEATYEVFPWGINDPDEGDRETVTDPWDLDASEFTWHSDGSRNYTTTWGNNGFAQSNPTGGSQYENNYRPSSSSLSFEYPYDISMSTPSSYIDASVAQLYYTANLYHDLLYDLGFTEEAGNFQQNNNAKGGQGNDGIILNAQDGSGTNNANFATPADGRNGRMRMYIWTRTSPRRDCSFEAGVVLHEYTHGLSNRLTGGPRNSGCLSGGEAGGMGEGWSDFYPTATRLKPGDTRDTEYPLGAWVSGNPAGIREYVYSTNMDTNPHTYKSVDTRPSVHATGNVWATMLYEVLWNLIDKHGKNDGDKPTFDSNGVPTDGKFLAMKLVLDGMALQPCTPNFVSARDAILDADKALTGGDNQCDVSTVSNATGGALAASVCKVQFKRCFGISNPIMASSRNGNDKPELKKRAVAGSFLFRYPDGDEKKAQVALFRRSGAVRTYQHKLAPISGSVEKDDANPLATALREIKEETNLDRHSLEPLRIGKPYSFVDESISREWTINPFAFRLKDKSEGGKGEEGIMTDWEHEGWEWHDPSEVNESERFGGVPKLVNSLRRVWPEYDLGPDAGKALTSDLQRLRDDHESGARQLAGMAISTLREVIAKMDSSAMDNTWWENVRMVAWHLCKNGRESMGAAITSALVAVLDRIESVLAQSLAPPEKIQRILQAIDEQATEREVSTSRIRANFITYLRDNLYQEIASKGSIVILTVSSSSTISSCLLEAAASLGVALDLRILESRPKCEGASLAAKLLEAVDEKVKLDITLYTDSSAALAADGVDIVLIGADRISSDADVSNKTGSLPTVLSARHVTPKAKVIILSETEKIAGPGSVDEHVVEDNDPLEVTNAWNAAGMQGKAVIDSSLHPGRSKSDGKRVTIKNIYFEWVPASLIDAYVTERGLWSSGDIAKRSKWIGDEMDRFFKDL
;
A
#
# COMPACT_ATOMS: atom_id res chain seq x y z
N MET A 1 -34.89 -70.62 39.16
CA MET A 1 -36.37 -70.62 39.11
C MET A 1 -36.79 -69.19 38.82
N GLN A 2 -37.81 -68.97 37.97
CA GLN A 2 -38.42 -67.68 37.59
C GLN A 2 -37.46 -66.73 36.81
N SER A 3 -37.55 -66.47 35.49
CA SER A 3 -38.64 -66.03 34.57
C SER A 3 -38.62 -64.49 34.35
N LEU A 4 -38.68 -63.89 33.15
CA LEU A 4 -38.82 -64.36 31.74
C LEU A 4 -38.45 -63.21 30.73
N LEU A 5 -37.82 -63.51 29.56
CA LEU A 5 -37.85 -62.85 28.19
C LEU A 5 -37.84 -61.28 27.98
N VAL A 6 -37.36 -60.64 26.88
CA VAL A 6 -36.51 -60.95 25.68
C VAL A 6 -36.03 -59.64 24.94
N LEU A 7 -35.17 -59.75 23.91
CA LEU A 7 -34.53 -58.66 23.12
C LEU A 7 -35.40 -58.00 21.99
N GLY A 8 -35.07 -56.74 21.60
CA GLY A 8 -34.70 -56.41 20.19
C GLY A 8 -35.53 -55.42 19.32
N LEU A 9 -34.85 -54.38 18.78
CA LEU A 9 -35.04 -53.63 17.49
C LEU A 9 -36.29 -52.72 17.19
N LEU A 10 -35.95 -51.46 16.80
CA LEU A 10 -36.54 -50.55 15.77
C LEU A 10 -37.98 -49.91 15.83
N ALA A 11 -38.03 -48.67 15.31
CA ALA A 11 -39.11 -47.96 14.55
C ALA A 11 -40.26 -47.15 15.23
N THR A 12 -40.10 -45.80 15.21
CA THR A 12 -40.96 -44.71 14.64
C THR A 12 -42.50 -44.55 14.86
N THR A 13 -42.94 -43.27 14.79
CA THR A 13 -44.33 -42.70 14.71
C THR A 13 -45.17 -42.75 16.01
N GLY A 14 -46.12 -41.86 16.33
CA GLY A 14 -46.70 -40.63 15.75
C GLY A 14 -47.77 -40.07 16.74
N VAL A 15 -48.80 -39.24 16.47
CA VAL A 15 -49.34 -38.50 15.30
C VAL A 15 -50.26 -37.36 15.84
N ASN A 16 -50.52 -36.29 15.06
CA ASN A 16 -51.70 -35.37 14.99
C ASN A 16 -51.41 -33.89 15.36
N ALA A 17 -51.76 -32.88 14.56
CA ALA A 17 -52.33 -32.78 13.19
C ALA A 17 -52.00 -31.37 12.61
N HIS A 18 -52.46 -30.85 11.46
CA HIS A 18 -53.47 -31.25 10.46
C HIS A 18 -53.14 -30.55 9.10
N PRO A 19 -53.25 -31.16 7.90
CA PRO A 19 -52.81 -30.53 6.65
C PRO A 19 -53.89 -29.72 5.93
N ALA A 20 -53.50 -28.60 5.31
CA ALA A 20 -54.28 -27.88 4.31
C ALA A 20 -53.36 -27.24 3.26
N HIS A 21 -53.52 -27.62 1.99
CA HIS A 21 -52.69 -27.14 0.87
C HIS A 21 -52.76 -25.62 0.66
N ARG A 22 -51.62 -25.03 0.28
CA ARG A 22 -51.54 -24.22 -0.94
C ARG A 22 -50.55 -24.88 -1.91
N GLN A 23 -50.81 -24.72 -3.20
CA GLN A 23 -50.16 -25.50 -4.25
C GLN A 23 -48.72 -25.03 -4.45
N GLY A 24 -47.77 -25.97 -4.45
CA GLY A 24 -46.45 -25.71 -5.02
C GLY A 24 -46.56 -25.59 -6.55
N LYS A 25 -45.79 -24.67 -7.13
CA LYS A 25 -45.33 -24.85 -8.51
C LYS A 25 -44.48 -26.13 -8.55
N PRO A 26 -44.45 -26.88 -9.67
CA PRO A 26 -43.52 -27.99 -9.79
C PRO A 26 -42.09 -27.42 -9.78
N GLY A 27 -41.34 -27.67 -8.70
CA GLY A 27 -39.91 -27.40 -8.68
C GLY A 27 -39.24 -28.33 -9.68
N VAL A 28 -38.56 -27.74 -10.67
CA VAL A 28 -37.68 -28.48 -11.58
C VAL A 28 -36.57 -29.10 -10.74
N GLN A 29 -36.21 -30.36 -11.00
CA GLN A 29 -35.07 -30.96 -10.30
C GLN A 29 -33.78 -30.29 -10.78
N ARG A 30 -32.93 -29.83 -9.85
CA ARG A 30 -31.57 -29.35 -10.18
C ARG A 30 -30.85 -30.40 -11.04
N ARG A 31 -30.28 -29.97 -12.17
CA ARG A 31 -29.51 -30.83 -13.09
C ARG A 31 -28.32 -31.44 -12.36
N ALA A 32 -28.01 -32.70 -12.67
CA ALA A 32 -26.81 -33.38 -12.18
C ALA A 32 -25.59 -33.21 -13.11
N VAL A 33 -25.79 -32.65 -14.30
CA VAL A 33 -24.76 -32.50 -15.34
C VAL A 33 -23.98 -31.20 -15.17
N ASP A 34 -22.67 -31.32 -15.00
CA ASP A 34 -21.74 -30.19 -14.96
C ASP A 34 -21.53 -29.57 -16.36
N LEU A 35 -22.09 -28.37 -16.58
CA LEU A 35 -21.98 -27.66 -17.85
C LEU A 35 -20.57 -27.10 -18.10
N ASP A 36 -19.77 -26.89 -17.05
CA ASP A 36 -18.44 -26.26 -17.16
C ASP A 36 -17.43 -27.10 -17.96
N LYS A 37 -17.60 -28.43 -17.95
CA LYS A 37 -16.87 -29.36 -18.81
C LYS A 37 -16.94 -28.99 -20.30
N TYR A 38 -17.98 -28.27 -20.71
CA TYR A 38 -18.26 -27.89 -22.09
C TYR A 38 -18.05 -26.39 -22.37
N ARG A 39 -17.45 -25.60 -21.45
CA ARG A 39 -17.15 -24.18 -21.71
C ARG A 39 -16.19 -24.01 -22.90
N LEU A 40 -16.40 -22.94 -23.66
CA LEU A 40 -15.56 -22.56 -24.80
C LEU A 40 -14.13 -22.21 -24.33
N GLY A 41 -13.12 -22.77 -25.00
CA GLY A 41 -11.70 -22.55 -24.69
C GLY A 41 -10.92 -21.72 -25.71
N THR A 42 -11.59 -21.03 -26.63
CA THR A 42 -10.95 -20.27 -27.72
C THR A 42 -10.29 -18.99 -27.21
N VAL A 43 -9.02 -18.76 -27.60
CA VAL A 43 -8.26 -17.55 -27.26
C VAL A 43 -8.41 -16.52 -28.39
N SER A 44 -8.94 -15.34 -28.08
CA SER A 44 -9.03 -14.22 -29.01
C SER A 44 -7.81 -13.30 -28.92
N HIS A 45 -7.43 -12.68 -30.02
CA HIS A 45 -6.39 -11.64 -30.06
C HIS A 45 -7.00 -10.27 -30.34
N TYR A 46 -6.65 -9.26 -29.54
CA TYR A 46 -7.09 -7.88 -29.71
C TYR A 46 -5.92 -6.93 -29.98
N SER A 47 -6.09 -6.06 -30.97
CA SER A 47 -5.15 -4.99 -31.34
C SER A 47 -5.78 -3.64 -31.04
N ASN A 48 -5.30 -2.99 -29.96
CA ASN A 48 -5.78 -1.69 -29.48
C ASN A 48 -5.29 -0.50 -30.35
N THR A 49 -5.76 0.70 -30.03
CA THR A 49 -5.44 1.95 -30.76
C THR A 49 -3.94 2.30 -30.78
N GLU A 50 -3.17 1.91 -29.78
CA GLU A 50 -1.71 2.11 -29.79
C GLU A 50 -1.03 1.18 -30.80
N SER A 51 -1.42 -0.10 -30.84
CA SER A 51 -0.89 -1.09 -31.79
C SER A 51 -1.29 -0.80 -33.24
N THR A 52 -2.53 -0.36 -33.49
CA THR A 52 -3.00 0.01 -34.83
C THR A 52 -2.38 1.32 -35.30
N SER A 53 -2.26 2.31 -34.41
CA SER A 53 -1.64 3.59 -34.75
C SER A 53 -0.13 3.49 -34.92
N THR A 54 0.60 2.61 -34.24
CA THR A 54 2.05 2.48 -34.46
C THR A 54 2.42 1.75 -35.74
N ASN A 55 1.50 0.98 -36.34
CA ASN A 55 1.74 0.21 -37.57
C ASN A 55 1.54 1.06 -38.86
N PRO A 56 2.60 1.34 -39.65
CA PRO A 56 2.49 2.18 -40.84
C PRO A 56 1.62 1.58 -41.96
N ALA A 57 1.52 0.24 -42.04
CA ALA A 57 0.70 -0.43 -43.05
C ALA A 57 -0.80 -0.24 -42.76
N LEU A 58 -1.19 -0.23 -41.48
CA LEU A 58 -2.58 -0.06 -41.06
C LEU A 58 -3.06 1.39 -41.23
N ARG A 59 -2.18 2.38 -40.98
CA ARG A 59 -2.48 3.80 -41.27
C ARG A 59 -2.78 4.07 -42.75
N LEU A 60 -2.19 3.30 -43.67
CA LEU A 60 -2.36 3.45 -45.11
C LEU A 60 -3.52 2.62 -45.69
N LEU A 61 -4.24 1.88 -44.85
CA LEU A 61 -5.21 0.85 -45.29
C LEU A 61 -6.60 1.41 -45.63
N LYS A 62 -6.86 2.69 -45.34
CA LYS A 62 -8.13 3.39 -45.59
C LYS A 62 -8.68 3.18 -47.01
N ARG A 63 -9.99 2.98 -47.11
CA ARG A 63 -10.77 2.82 -48.36
C ARG A 63 -11.88 3.87 -48.47
N ALA A 64 -12.81 3.73 -49.42
CA ALA A 64 -13.88 4.70 -49.64
C ALA A 64 -14.98 4.57 -48.57
N THR A 65 -15.18 3.39 -48.01
CA THR A 65 -16.08 3.17 -46.85
C THR A 65 -15.36 2.53 -45.65
N TYR A 66 -15.99 2.62 -44.47
CA TYR A 66 -15.48 1.95 -43.27
C TYR A 66 -15.57 0.42 -43.39
N VAL A 67 -16.63 -0.12 -44.02
CA VAL A 67 -16.80 -1.56 -44.29
C VAL A 67 -15.71 -2.08 -45.23
N GLU A 68 -15.39 -1.34 -46.30
CA GLU A 68 -14.26 -1.69 -47.19
C GLU A 68 -12.92 -1.68 -46.44
N THR A 69 -12.70 -0.68 -45.58
CA THR A 69 -11.47 -0.56 -44.79
C THR A 69 -11.32 -1.75 -43.82
N ALA A 70 -12.41 -2.13 -43.15
CA ALA A 70 -12.47 -3.30 -42.28
C ALA A 70 -12.28 -4.62 -43.03
N THR A 71 -12.91 -4.76 -44.20
CA THR A 71 -12.81 -5.95 -45.06
C THR A 71 -11.37 -6.15 -45.57
N GLU A 72 -10.69 -5.07 -45.94
CA GLU A 72 -9.31 -5.11 -46.41
C GLU A 72 -8.32 -5.39 -45.27
N LEU A 73 -8.61 -4.91 -44.05
CA LEU A 73 -7.84 -5.26 -42.86
C LEU A 73 -7.92 -6.77 -42.60
N LEU A 74 -9.13 -7.33 -42.57
CA LEU A 74 -9.36 -8.76 -42.33
C LEU A 74 -8.59 -9.61 -43.35
N LYS A 75 -8.70 -9.33 -44.65
CA LYS A 75 -7.93 -10.05 -45.70
C LYS A 75 -6.41 -10.00 -45.49
N GLY A 76 -5.90 -8.91 -44.90
CA GLY A 76 -4.48 -8.77 -44.58
C GLY A 76 -4.04 -9.57 -43.34
N VAL A 77 -4.93 -9.70 -42.35
CA VAL A 77 -4.66 -10.42 -41.08
C VAL A 77 -4.91 -11.92 -41.22
N ALA A 78 -5.98 -12.33 -41.92
CA ALA A 78 -6.37 -13.71 -42.16
C ALA A 78 -6.39 -14.05 -43.68
N PRO A 79 -5.23 -14.03 -44.35
CA PRO A 79 -5.15 -14.25 -45.79
C PRO A 79 -5.58 -15.68 -46.15
N GLY A 80 -6.58 -15.79 -47.03
CA GLY A 80 -7.11 -17.09 -47.49
C GLY A 80 -8.23 -17.68 -46.63
N ALA A 81 -8.63 -17.03 -45.53
CA ALA A 81 -9.86 -17.38 -44.84
C ALA A 81 -11.09 -17.11 -45.73
N GLU A 82 -12.04 -18.04 -45.75
CA GLU A 82 -13.42 -17.78 -46.19
C GLU A 82 -14.18 -17.09 -45.04
N PHE A 83 -14.98 -16.06 -45.35
CA PHE A 83 -15.73 -15.30 -44.36
C PHE A 83 -16.94 -14.60 -44.98
N ARG A 84 -17.89 -14.22 -44.13
CA ARG A 84 -19.00 -13.33 -44.47
C ARG A 84 -19.02 -12.09 -43.57
N LEU A 85 -19.49 -10.97 -44.12
CA LEU A 85 -19.84 -9.79 -43.34
C LEU A 85 -21.10 -10.11 -42.50
N VAL A 86 -21.16 -9.60 -41.27
CA VAL A 86 -22.41 -9.54 -40.51
C VAL A 86 -23.09 -8.20 -40.84
N GLU A 87 -24.36 -8.24 -41.24
CA GLU A 87 -25.05 -7.10 -41.85
C GLU A 87 -25.43 -5.98 -40.87
N ASP A 88 -25.28 -6.21 -39.56
CA ASP A 88 -25.67 -5.32 -38.46
C ASP A 88 -24.62 -4.25 -38.10
N HIS A 89 -23.68 -3.98 -39.01
CA HIS A 89 -22.64 -2.98 -38.79
C HIS A 89 -23.20 -1.55 -38.63
N TYR A 90 -22.69 -0.79 -37.66
CA TYR A 90 -23.24 0.52 -37.29
C TYR A 90 -22.15 1.55 -36.95
N VAL A 91 -22.55 2.82 -36.82
CA VAL A 91 -21.70 3.90 -36.31
C VAL A 91 -22.24 4.32 -34.95
N GLY A 92 -21.43 4.21 -33.91
CA GLY A 92 -21.77 4.61 -32.55
C GLY A 92 -21.93 6.13 -32.40
N SER A 93 -22.57 6.56 -31.31
CA SER A 93 -22.74 7.98 -30.97
C SER A 93 -21.41 8.73 -30.76
N ASN A 94 -20.33 7.99 -30.47
CA ASN A 94 -18.95 8.46 -30.40
C ASN A 94 -18.27 8.65 -31.78
N GLY A 95 -18.94 8.31 -32.88
CA GLY A 95 -18.41 8.41 -34.24
C GLY A 95 -17.50 7.25 -34.68
N VAL A 96 -17.36 6.18 -33.89
CA VAL A 96 -16.65 4.95 -34.26
C VAL A 96 -17.59 4.02 -35.01
N ALA A 97 -17.16 3.48 -36.15
CA ALA A 97 -17.91 2.47 -36.89
C ALA A 97 -17.47 1.06 -36.49
N HIS A 98 -18.43 0.18 -36.20
CA HIS A 98 -18.23 -1.19 -35.76
C HIS A 98 -18.63 -2.15 -36.89
N VAL A 99 -17.72 -3.03 -37.31
CA VAL A 99 -17.92 -3.98 -38.41
C VAL A 99 -17.52 -5.38 -37.96
N ASN A 100 -18.44 -6.34 -38.06
CA ASN A 100 -18.22 -7.73 -37.63
C ASN A 100 -18.20 -8.67 -38.84
N PHE A 101 -17.40 -9.74 -38.76
CA PHE A 101 -17.31 -10.80 -39.75
C PHE A 101 -17.29 -12.15 -39.06
N LYS A 102 -17.98 -13.14 -39.64
CA LYS A 102 -17.96 -14.53 -39.21
C LYS A 102 -17.14 -15.36 -40.19
N GLN A 103 -16.25 -16.22 -39.69
CA GLN A 103 -15.51 -17.14 -40.56
C GLN A 103 -16.44 -18.21 -41.10
N THR A 104 -16.27 -18.58 -42.37
CA THR A 104 -17.05 -19.63 -43.01
C THR A 104 -16.14 -20.70 -43.58
N VAL A 105 -16.63 -21.93 -43.69
CA VAL A 105 -15.99 -23.03 -44.44
C VAL A 105 -17.10 -23.78 -45.17
N HIS A 106 -16.93 -24.02 -46.48
CA HIS A 106 -17.90 -24.77 -47.31
C HIS A 106 -19.32 -24.18 -47.37
N GLY A 107 -19.49 -22.91 -46.96
CA GLY A 107 -20.79 -22.24 -46.83
C GLY A 107 -21.46 -22.41 -45.47
N LEU A 108 -20.81 -23.03 -44.49
CA LEU A 108 -21.23 -23.08 -43.08
C LEU A 108 -20.39 -22.11 -42.24
N ASP A 109 -20.97 -21.51 -41.21
CA ASP A 109 -20.24 -20.70 -40.24
C ASP A 109 -19.35 -21.60 -39.36
N ILE A 110 -18.18 -21.11 -38.96
CA ILE A 110 -17.48 -21.60 -37.76
C ILE A 110 -18.00 -20.75 -36.60
N ASP A 111 -18.92 -21.27 -35.81
CA ASP A 111 -19.81 -20.43 -34.99
C ASP A 111 -19.08 -19.67 -33.87
N ASN A 112 -17.94 -20.18 -33.40
CA ASN A 112 -17.06 -19.56 -32.40
C ASN A 112 -15.81 -18.84 -32.98
N ALA A 113 -15.83 -18.48 -34.27
CA ALA A 113 -14.71 -17.83 -34.97
C ALA A 113 -15.13 -16.50 -35.63
N ASP A 114 -14.84 -15.40 -34.94
CA ASP A 114 -15.29 -14.04 -35.26
C ASP A 114 -14.13 -13.07 -35.47
N PHE A 115 -14.38 -11.99 -36.22
CA PHE A 115 -13.44 -10.91 -36.45
C PHE A 115 -14.19 -9.58 -36.40
N ASN A 116 -13.82 -8.69 -35.48
CA ASN A 116 -14.46 -7.38 -35.34
C ASN A 116 -13.46 -6.26 -35.64
N VAL A 117 -13.91 -5.21 -36.32
CA VAL A 117 -13.09 -4.04 -36.65
C VAL A 117 -13.82 -2.77 -36.26
N ASN A 118 -13.10 -1.93 -35.52
CA ASN A 118 -13.54 -0.59 -35.14
C ASN A 118 -12.79 0.42 -36.01
N ILE A 119 -13.52 1.27 -36.73
CA ILE A 119 -12.98 2.31 -37.63
C ILE A 119 -13.30 3.68 -37.02
N ALA A 120 -12.28 4.53 -36.85
CA ALA A 120 -12.47 5.88 -36.31
C ALA A 120 -13.24 6.79 -37.28
N ALA A 121 -13.77 7.90 -36.77
CA ALA A 121 -14.50 8.90 -37.56
C ALA A 121 -13.69 9.48 -38.75
N ASP A 122 -12.36 9.43 -38.68
CA ASP A 122 -11.46 9.84 -39.78
C ASP A 122 -11.26 8.74 -40.84
N GLY A 123 -11.86 7.56 -40.68
CA GLY A 123 -11.74 6.40 -41.56
C GLY A 123 -10.47 5.56 -41.36
N SER A 124 -9.69 5.79 -40.30
CA SER A 124 -8.56 4.93 -39.93
C SER A 124 -8.99 3.73 -39.09
N VAL A 125 -8.20 2.65 -39.10
CA VAL A 125 -8.44 1.48 -38.22
C VAL A 125 -8.14 1.90 -36.78
N PHE A 126 -9.18 1.93 -35.93
CA PHE A 126 -9.07 2.28 -34.52
C PHE A 126 -8.60 1.07 -33.70
N SER A 127 -9.29 -0.06 -33.79
CA SER A 127 -8.89 -1.33 -33.18
C SER A 127 -9.52 -2.52 -33.91
N TYR A 128 -9.04 -3.74 -33.66
CA TYR A 128 -9.69 -4.95 -34.16
C TYR A 128 -9.45 -6.15 -33.24
N GLY A 129 -10.39 -7.09 -33.22
CA GLY A 129 -10.28 -8.38 -32.56
C GLY A 129 -10.40 -9.52 -33.56
N ASN A 130 -9.75 -10.65 -33.26
CA ASN A 130 -9.68 -11.82 -34.13
C ASN A 130 -9.71 -13.12 -33.31
N SER A 131 -10.66 -14.00 -33.62
CA SER A 131 -10.73 -15.39 -33.16
C SER A 131 -10.90 -16.39 -34.33
N PHE A 132 -10.58 -15.98 -35.56
CA PHE A 132 -10.61 -16.87 -36.73
C PHE A 132 -9.71 -18.10 -36.53
N TYR A 133 -10.26 -19.28 -36.82
CA TYR A 133 -9.56 -20.55 -36.83
C TYR A 133 -8.48 -20.59 -37.94
N THR A 134 -7.29 -21.05 -37.55
CA THR A 134 -6.08 -21.06 -38.39
C THR A 134 -5.51 -22.46 -38.66
N GLY A 135 -6.16 -23.52 -38.15
CA GLY A 135 -5.75 -24.90 -38.36
C GLY A 135 -6.18 -25.48 -39.72
N GLU A 136 -6.10 -26.81 -39.87
CA GLU A 136 -6.48 -27.47 -41.12
C GLU A 136 -8.01 -27.40 -41.36
N ILE A 137 -8.39 -26.99 -42.56
CA ILE A 137 -9.78 -26.95 -43.03
C ILE A 137 -10.14 -28.32 -43.63
N PRO A 138 -11.30 -28.92 -43.29
CA PRO A 138 -11.74 -30.19 -43.87
C PRO A 138 -11.79 -30.14 -45.41
N ALA A 139 -11.09 -31.05 -46.07
CA ALA A 139 -11.00 -31.07 -47.54
C ALA A 139 -12.32 -31.47 -48.23
N GLU A 140 -13.24 -32.10 -47.51
CA GLU A 140 -14.53 -32.57 -48.03
C GLU A 140 -15.68 -31.66 -47.59
N ASN A 141 -16.52 -31.24 -48.53
CA ASN A 141 -17.72 -30.46 -48.23
C ASN A 141 -18.84 -31.36 -47.68
N PRO A 142 -19.31 -31.18 -46.43
CA PRO A 142 -20.29 -32.07 -45.80
C PRO A 142 -21.68 -31.97 -46.46
N LEU A 143 -22.04 -30.80 -47.01
CA LEU A 143 -23.33 -30.56 -47.69
C LEU A 143 -23.47 -31.39 -48.97
N VAL A 144 -22.36 -31.70 -49.64
CA VAL A 144 -22.35 -32.55 -50.85
C VAL A 144 -22.54 -34.02 -50.51
N LYS A 145 -21.92 -34.51 -49.42
CA LYS A 145 -22.04 -35.91 -48.99
C LYS A 145 -23.27 -36.19 -48.13
N ARG A 146 -23.86 -35.15 -47.50
CA ARG A 146 -24.86 -35.27 -46.41
C ARG A 146 -24.37 -36.21 -45.30
N ALA A 147 -23.12 -36.00 -44.88
CA ALA A 147 -22.47 -36.78 -43.82
C ALA A 147 -22.77 -36.17 -42.43
N PHE A 148 -24.06 -36.07 -42.10
CA PHE A 148 -24.56 -35.58 -40.83
C PHE A 148 -25.96 -36.17 -40.54
N SER A 149 -26.35 -36.14 -39.27
CA SER A 149 -27.61 -36.65 -38.72
C SER A 149 -28.80 -35.71 -38.98
N ASP A 150 -30.01 -36.18 -38.68
CA ASP A 150 -31.21 -35.34 -38.70
C ASP A 150 -31.22 -34.38 -37.48
N PRO A 151 -31.60 -33.10 -37.63
CA PRO A 151 -31.62 -32.13 -36.53
C PRO A 151 -32.53 -32.54 -35.36
N THR A 152 -33.55 -33.37 -35.56
CA THR A 152 -34.37 -33.92 -34.47
C THR A 152 -33.55 -34.85 -33.55
N GLN A 153 -32.67 -35.68 -34.13
CA GLN A 153 -31.78 -36.57 -33.38
C GLN A 153 -30.68 -35.79 -32.65
N ALA A 154 -30.31 -34.60 -33.14
CA ALA A 154 -29.40 -33.70 -32.43
C ALA A 154 -30.03 -33.14 -31.15
N LEU A 155 -31.32 -32.75 -31.19
CA LEU A 155 -32.07 -32.35 -30.01
C LEU A 155 -32.25 -33.52 -29.03
N GLU A 156 -32.57 -34.73 -29.51
CA GLU A 156 -32.61 -35.94 -28.65
C GLU A 156 -31.26 -36.18 -27.96
N GLY A 157 -30.14 -36.03 -28.71
CA GLY A 157 -28.79 -36.13 -28.18
C GLY A 157 -28.49 -35.08 -27.11
N ALA A 158 -28.75 -33.79 -27.40
CA ALA A 158 -28.52 -32.70 -26.46
C ALA A 158 -29.35 -32.85 -25.18
N THR A 159 -30.65 -33.17 -25.35
CA THR A 159 -31.59 -33.44 -24.25
C THR A 159 -31.11 -34.59 -23.37
N ARG A 160 -30.63 -35.68 -23.97
CA ARG A 160 -30.13 -36.87 -23.27
C ARG A 160 -28.80 -36.63 -22.54
N VAL A 161 -27.87 -35.89 -23.14
CA VAL A 161 -26.52 -35.69 -22.57
C VAL A 161 -26.50 -34.57 -21.51
N LEU A 162 -27.35 -33.55 -21.64
CA LEU A 162 -27.47 -32.46 -20.67
C LEU A 162 -28.66 -32.57 -19.71
N GLU A 163 -29.42 -33.68 -19.78
CA GLU A 163 -30.62 -33.94 -18.98
C GLU A 163 -31.66 -32.79 -19.07
N LEU A 164 -31.87 -32.25 -20.28
CA LEU A 164 -32.78 -31.12 -20.49
C LEU A 164 -34.24 -31.53 -20.25
N PRO A 165 -35.09 -30.64 -19.69
CA PRO A 165 -36.51 -30.93 -19.46
C PRO A 165 -37.38 -30.89 -20.75
N VAL A 166 -36.77 -31.02 -21.93
CA VAL A 166 -37.45 -30.98 -23.23
C VAL A 166 -38.02 -32.37 -23.57
N THR A 167 -39.32 -32.43 -23.89
CA THR A 167 -40.02 -33.69 -24.18
C THR A 167 -41.01 -33.55 -25.33
N GLY A 168 -41.20 -34.61 -26.11
CA GLY A 168 -42.09 -34.66 -27.28
C GLY A 168 -41.44 -35.38 -28.46
N GLU A 169 -42.21 -35.65 -29.52
CA GLU A 169 -41.68 -36.13 -30.81
C GLU A 169 -41.47 -34.91 -31.71
N ALA A 170 -40.21 -34.48 -31.85
CA ALA A 170 -39.86 -33.27 -32.59
C ALA A 170 -39.99 -33.45 -34.12
N THR A 171 -40.40 -32.39 -34.82
CA THR A 171 -40.38 -32.32 -36.29
C THR A 171 -39.65 -31.05 -36.75
N ALA A 172 -38.82 -31.16 -37.79
CA ALA A 172 -37.99 -30.06 -38.26
C ALA A 172 -38.67 -29.24 -39.37
N GLU A 173 -38.89 -27.95 -39.12
CA GLU A 173 -39.34 -26.97 -40.11
C GLU A 173 -38.16 -26.05 -40.51
N PRO A 174 -37.89 -25.84 -41.82
CA PRO A 174 -36.71 -25.09 -42.26
C PRO A 174 -36.81 -23.59 -41.97
N LEU A 175 -35.71 -23.01 -41.48
CA LEU A 175 -35.52 -21.59 -41.22
C LEU A 175 -34.71 -20.91 -42.33
N VAL A 176 -34.55 -19.59 -42.23
CA VAL A 176 -33.64 -18.82 -43.09
C VAL A 176 -32.19 -19.14 -42.70
N GLY A 177 -31.49 -19.84 -43.59
CA GLY A 177 -30.09 -20.25 -43.44
C GLY A 177 -29.75 -21.47 -44.29
N VAL A 178 -28.51 -21.94 -44.21
CA VAL A 178 -28.10 -23.26 -44.71
C VAL A 178 -28.27 -24.25 -43.56
N GLU A 179 -29.03 -25.33 -43.79
CA GLU A 179 -29.27 -26.41 -42.81
C GLU A 179 -29.63 -25.87 -41.41
N ALA A 180 -30.62 -24.96 -41.36
CA ALA A 180 -31.16 -24.34 -40.15
C ALA A 180 -32.66 -24.68 -40.00
N TYR A 181 -33.09 -25.05 -38.79
CA TYR A 181 -34.41 -25.61 -38.53
C TYR A 181 -34.97 -25.17 -37.18
N SER A 182 -36.30 -25.03 -37.08
CA SER A 182 -37.05 -24.96 -35.82
C SER A 182 -37.72 -26.30 -35.57
N LEU A 183 -37.67 -26.78 -34.34
CA LEU A 183 -38.05 -28.14 -33.94
C LEU A 183 -39.40 -28.13 -33.22
N LYS A 184 -40.47 -28.31 -34.00
CA LYS A 184 -41.86 -28.24 -33.55
C LYS A 184 -42.30 -29.50 -32.81
N GLY A 185 -43.32 -29.38 -31.97
CA GLY A 185 -43.95 -30.53 -31.30
C GLY A 185 -43.31 -30.91 -29.96
N THR A 186 -42.37 -30.11 -29.48
CA THR A 186 -41.72 -30.27 -28.17
C THR A 186 -42.47 -29.51 -27.07
N SER A 187 -42.12 -29.79 -25.81
CA SER A 187 -42.63 -29.11 -24.62
C SER A 187 -41.56 -29.11 -23.53
N GLY A 188 -41.59 -28.11 -22.64
CA GLY A 188 -40.59 -27.92 -21.57
C GLY A 188 -39.57 -26.82 -21.84
N ALA A 189 -39.39 -26.43 -23.11
CA ALA A 189 -38.76 -25.17 -23.50
C ALA A 189 -39.79 -24.01 -23.54
N GLN A 190 -39.34 -22.76 -23.42
CA GLN A 190 -40.22 -21.58 -23.57
C GLN A 190 -40.62 -21.32 -25.03
N GLU A 191 -39.70 -21.57 -25.96
CA GLU A 191 -39.92 -21.49 -27.41
C GLU A 191 -39.57 -22.82 -28.08
N ASP A 192 -39.99 -23.01 -29.35
CA ASP A 192 -39.62 -24.21 -30.13
C ASP A 192 -38.09 -24.22 -30.36
N PRO A 193 -37.33 -25.24 -29.92
CA PRO A 193 -35.88 -25.29 -30.07
C PRO A 193 -35.41 -25.09 -31.50
N GLU A 194 -34.26 -24.42 -31.70
CA GLU A 194 -33.62 -24.33 -33.02
C GLU A 194 -32.45 -25.32 -33.16
N ALA A 195 -32.19 -25.78 -34.37
CA ALA A 195 -31.00 -26.55 -34.72
C ALA A 195 -30.37 -26.00 -36.00
N ARG A 196 -29.07 -25.69 -35.94
CA ARG A 196 -28.29 -25.15 -37.07
C ARG A 196 -27.01 -25.95 -37.28
N LEU A 197 -26.75 -26.40 -38.49
CA LEU A 197 -25.51 -27.11 -38.82
C LEU A 197 -24.37 -26.10 -38.95
N VAL A 198 -23.34 -26.22 -38.12
CA VAL A 198 -22.20 -25.30 -38.06
C VAL A 198 -20.90 -26.06 -37.85
N TYR A 199 -19.78 -25.43 -38.14
CA TYR A 199 -18.48 -25.88 -37.64
C TYR A 199 -18.21 -25.28 -36.26
N PHE A 200 -17.43 -26.01 -35.46
CA PHE A 200 -17.02 -25.60 -34.13
C PHE A 200 -15.51 -25.81 -33.96
N ALA A 201 -14.77 -24.75 -33.64
CA ALA A 201 -13.33 -24.81 -33.40
C ALA A 201 -13.07 -25.31 -31.97
N LYS A 202 -12.51 -26.50 -31.84
CA LYS A 202 -12.21 -27.14 -30.55
C LYS A 202 -10.90 -26.60 -29.95
N PRO A 203 -10.74 -26.63 -28.61
CA PRO A 203 -9.50 -26.21 -27.93
C PRO A 203 -8.23 -27.00 -28.34
N ASP A 204 -8.39 -28.19 -28.91
CA ASP A 204 -7.29 -29.01 -29.44
C ASP A 204 -6.73 -28.53 -30.80
N GLY A 205 -7.29 -27.45 -31.35
CA GLY A 205 -6.87 -26.88 -32.63
C GLY A 205 -7.47 -27.56 -33.86
N THR A 206 -8.55 -28.34 -33.70
CA THR A 206 -9.27 -28.99 -34.81
C THR A 206 -10.72 -28.50 -34.95
N LEU A 207 -11.31 -28.62 -36.14
CA LEU A 207 -12.73 -28.33 -36.39
C LEU A 207 -13.59 -29.60 -36.25
N ALA A 208 -14.67 -29.50 -35.48
CA ALA A 208 -15.77 -30.46 -35.48
C ALA A 208 -16.94 -29.93 -36.34
N LEU A 209 -17.68 -30.83 -37.01
CA LEU A 209 -18.98 -30.50 -37.61
C LEU A 209 -20.05 -30.79 -36.55
N THR A 210 -20.88 -29.80 -36.24
CA THR A 210 -21.81 -29.86 -35.11
C THR A 210 -23.19 -29.35 -35.47
N TRP A 211 -24.21 -29.91 -34.82
CA TRP A 211 -25.49 -29.22 -34.67
C TRP A 211 -25.39 -28.30 -33.47
N ARG A 212 -25.59 -26.99 -33.69
CA ARG A 212 -25.89 -26.05 -32.61
C ARG A 212 -27.38 -26.15 -32.31
N VAL A 213 -27.72 -26.76 -31.19
CA VAL A 213 -29.08 -26.90 -30.68
C VAL A 213 -29.32 -25.83 -29.63
N GLU A 214 -30.35 -25.02 -29.84
CA GLU A 214 -30.68 -23.86 -29.00
C GLU A 214 -31.98 -24.13 -28.21
N THR A 215 -31.91 -24.03 -26.88
CA THR A 215 -33.03 -24.35 -25.97
C THR A 215 -33.10 -23.34 -24.81
N ASP A 216 -34.15 -22.52 -24.76
CA ASP A 216 -34.58 -21.81 -23.56
C ASP A 216 -35.42 -22.76 -22.68
N VAL A 217 -34.93 -23.10 -21.50
CA VAL A 217 -35.61 -23.98 -20.53
C VAL A 217 -35.80 -23.30 -19.17
N LEU A 218 -36.15 -22.00 -19.17
CA LEU A 218 -36.31 -21.12 -18.00
C LEU A 218 -35.00 -20.80 -17.28
N ASP A 219 -34.52 -21.73 -16.44
CA ASP A 219 -33.41 -21.50 -15.51
C ASP A 219 -32.05 -21.48 -16.25
N ASP A 220 -32.01 -21.97 -17.49
CA ASP A 220 -30.86 -21.90 -18.39
C ASP A 220 -31.36 -21.73 -19.84
N TRP A 221 -30.67 -20.92 -20.65
CA TRP A 221 -30.89 -20.82 -22.11
C TRP A 221 -29.61 -21.21 -22.83
N LEU A 222 -29.60 -22.40 -23.42
CA LEU A 222 -28.39 -23.08 -23.86
C LEU A 222 -28.23 -23.08 -25.39
N LEU A 223 -27.04 -22.74 -25.88
CA LEU A 223 -26.53 -23.21 -27.18
C LEU A 223 -25.66 -24.45 -26.93
N THR A 224 -26.10 -25.61 -27.42
CA THR A 224 -25.39 -26.89 -27.29
C THR A 224 -24.79 -27.30 -28.62
N TYR A 225 -23.47 -27.42 -28.70
CA TYR A 225 -22.75 -27.85 -29.90
C TYR A 225 -22.51 -29.36 -29.85
N ILE A 226 -23.45 -30.14 -30.39
CA ILE A 226 -23.39 -31.61 -30.40
C ILE A 226 -22.83 -32.12 -31.73
N ASP A 227 -22.02 -33.18 -31.69
CA ASP A 227 -21.39 -33.81 -32.85
C ASP A 227 -22.42 -34.21 -33.93
N ALA A 228 -22.28 -33.65 -35.13
CA ALA A 228 -23.30 -33.79 -36.19
C ALA A 228 -23.37 -35.18 -36.83
N SER A 229 -22.46 -36.11 -36.50
CA SER A 229 -22.49 -37.48 -37.04
C SER A 229 -23.01 -38.49 -36.04
N SER A 230 -22.61 -38.37 -34.77
CA SER A 230 -22.95 -39.31 -33.70
C SER A 230 -24.16 -38.90 -32.85
N ASN A 231 -24.37 -37.59 -32.64
CA ASN A 231 -25.28 -37.07 -31.61
C ASN A 231 -25.00 -37.64 -30.19
N GLU A 232 -23.75 -38.05 -29.91
CA GLU A 232 -23.34 -38.63 -28.63
C GLU A 232 -22.34 -37.76 -27.84
N GLU A 233 -21.55 -36.93 -28.53
CA GLU A 233 -20.53 -36.06 -27.92
C GLU A 233 -20.92 -34.59 -28.05
N ILE A 234 -20.83 -33.83 -26.94
CA ILE A 234 -20.97 -32.38 -26.92
C ILE A 234 -19.58 -31.76 -26.90
N HIS A 235 -19.31 -30.90 -27.88
CA HIS A 235 -18.04 -30.20 -28.07
C HIS A 235 -18.01 -28.83 -27.38
N GLY A 236 -19.18 -28.26 -27.09
CA GLY A 236 -19.31 -27.02 -26.33
C GLY A 236 -20.74 -26.72 -25.87
N VAL A 237 -20.86 -25.90 -24.83
CA VAL A 237 -22.13 -25.30 -24.37
C VAL A 237 -21.89 -23.82 -24.07
N VAL A 238 -22.80 -22.96 -24.52
CA VAL A 238 -22.95 -21.57 -24.05
C VAL A 238 -24.28 -21.47 -23.32
N ASN A 239 -24.29 -20.81 -22.16
CA ASN A 239 -25.51 -20.51 -21.42
C ASN A 239 -25.71 -19.00 -21.38
N TYR A 240 -26.88 -18.52 -21.81
CA TYR A 240 -27.26 -17.11 -21.78
C TYR A 240 -27.82 -16.67 -20.43
N VAL A 241 -28.17 -17.60 -19.52
CA VAL A 241 -28.67 -17.33 -18.17
C VAL A 241 -27.81 -18.11 -17.17
N ALA A 242 -26.89 -17.42 -16.49
CA ALA A 242 -26.03 -18.02 -15.47
C ALA A 242 -26.15 -17.20 -14.17
N GLU A 243 -27.15 -17.54 -13.36
CA GLU A 243 -27.37 -16.94 -12.04
C GLU A 243 -26.40 -17.52 -10.99
N ALA A 244 -26.00 -16.72 -9.99
CA ALA A 244 -25.31 -17.17 -8.79
C ALA A 244 -26.25 -17.10 -7.58
N THR A 245 -26.28 -18.18 -6.78
CA THR A 245 -27.06 -18.22 -5.54
C THR A 245 -26.15 -18.26 -4.31
N TYR A 246 -26.58 -17.61 -3.23
CA TYR A 246 -25.85 -17.52 -1.97
C TYR A 246 -26.79 -17.86 -0.81
N GLU A 247 -26.49 -18.89 -0.01
CA GLU A 247 -27.19 -19.12 1.25
C GLU A 247 -26.46 -18.38 2.38
N VAL A 248 -27.01 -17.27 2.84
CA VAL A 248 -26.33 -16.30 3.73
C VAL A 248 -27.32 -15.70 4.72
N PHE A 249 -26.83 -15.10 5.80
CA PHE A 249 -27.61 -14.09 6.51
C PHE A 249 -27.67 -12.86 5.60
N PRO A 250 -28.86 -12.48 5.07
CA PRO A 250 -28.99 -11.33 4.17
C PRO A 250 -28.62 -10.01 4.83
N TRP A 251 -28.42 -9.00 3.99
CA TRP A 251 -28.12 -7.62 4.41
C TRP A 251 -29.10 -7.10 5.48
N GLY A 252 -28.60 -6.26 6.38
CA GLY A 252 -29.36 -5.75 7.53
C GLY A 252 -29.43 -6.70 8.74
N ILE A 253 -29.20 -8.02 8.58
CA ILE A 253 -28.99 -8.93 9.71
C ILE A 253 -27.55 -8.77 10.20
N ASN A 254 -27.35 -8.31 11.44
CA ASN A 254 -26.00 -8.13 11.98
C ASN A 254 -25.32 -9.44 12.33
N ASP A 255 -26.05 -10.40 12.89
CA ASP A 255 -25.52 -11.65 13.42
C ASP A 255 -26.61 -12.73 13.53
N PRO A 256 -26.24 -14.02 13.72
CA PRO A 256 -27.19 -15.14 13.75
C PRO A 256 -28.22 -15.14 14.89
N ASP A 257 -28.11 -14.29 15.92
CA ASP A 257 -29.17 -14.17 16.94
C ASP A 257 -30.26 -13.16 16.48
N GLU A 258 -30.10 -12.49 15.33
CA GLU A 258 -31.02 -11.46 14.80
C GLU A 258 -31.93 -11.89 13.63
N GLY A 259 -31.69 -13.04 13.00
CA GLY A 259 -32.52 -13.57 11.92
C GLY A 259 -31.96 -14.86 11.30
N ASP A 260 -32.71 -15.45 10.36
CA ASP A 260 -32.36 -16.70 9.70
C ASP A 260 -31.51 -16.47 8.42
N ARG A 261 -30.96 -17.56 7.86
CA ARG A 261 -30.29 -17.53 6.54
C ARG A 261 -31.32 -17.66 5.42
N GLU A 262 -31.07 -16.97 4.32
CA GLU A 262 -31.88 -16.99 3.10
C GLU A 262 -31.00 -17.27 1.87
N THR A 263 -31.60 -17.84 0.83
CA THR A 263 -30.95 -17.95 -0.49
C THR A 263 -31.25 -16.68 -1.28
N VAL A 264 -30.22 -15.92 -1.61
CA VAL A 264 -30.30 -14.75 -2.50
C VAL A 264 -29.67 -15.07 -3.86
N THR A 265 -30.22 -14.48 -4.92
CA THR A 265 -29.79 -14.68 -6.31
C THR A 265 -29.28 -13.36 -6.88
N ASP A 266 -28.18 -13.40 -7.63
CA ASP A 266 -27.55 -12.26 -8.32
C ASP A 266 -27.53 -10.94 -7.50
N PRO A 267 -26.99 -10.95 -6.26
CA PRO A 267 -27.12 -9.85 -5.30
C PRO A 267 -26.31 -8.58 -5.62
N TRP A 268 -25.54 -8.56 -6.72
CA TRP A 268 -24.66 -7.45 -7.11
C TRP A 268 -25.43 -6.26 -7.70
N ASP A 269 -24.87 -5.05 -7.54
CA ASP A 269 -25.22 -3.95 -8.45
C ASP A 269 -24.39 -4.03 -9.74
N LEU A 270 -24.99 -3.84 -10.91
CA LEU A 270 -24.25 -3.78 -12.18
C LEU A 270 -23.64 -2.39 -12.45
N ASP A 271 -24.09 -1.32 -11.79
CA ASP A 271 -23.46 0.00 -11.92
C ASP A 271 -22.16 0.08 -11.09
N ALA A 272 -22.12 -0.59 -9.92
CA ALA A 272 -20.94 -0.69 -9.06
C ALA A 272 -20.04 -1.90 -9.37
N SER A 273 -20.65 -3.06 -9.64
CA SER A 273 -19.99 -4.34 -9.94
C SER A 273 -20.40 -4.81 -11.34
N GLU A 274 -20.01 -4.01 -12.35
CA GLU A 274 -20.29 -4.20 -13.78
C GLU A 274 -19.88 -5.56 -14.38
N PHE A 275 -18.98 -6.29 -13.73
CA PHE A 275 -18.57 -7.63 -14.13
C PHE A 275 -19.30 -8.75 -13.36
N THR A 276 -20.32 -8.41 -12.55
CA THR A 276 -20.75 -9.18 -11.36
C THR A 276 -19.63 -9.31 -10.34
N TRP A 277 -19.90 -9.91 -9.18
CA TRP A 277 -18.83 -10.24 -8.24
C TRP A 277 -17.96 -11.42 -8.69
N HIS A 278 -18.34 -12.21 -9.70
CA HIS A 278 -17.60 -13.41 -10.13
C HIS A 278 -16.72 -13.21 -11.37
N SER A 279 -16.36 -11.97 -11.69
CA SER A 279 -15.42 -11.69 -12.78
C SER A 279 -14.58 -10.45 -12.46
N ASP A 280 -13.41 -10.35 -13.08
CA ASP A 280 -12.57 -9.15 -13.10
C ASP A 280 -12.62 -8.44 -14.47
N GLY A 281 -13.56 -8.81 -15.34
CA GLY A 281 -13.69 -8.33 -16.72
C GLY A 281 -12.72 -8.99 -17.71
N SER A 282 -11.70 -9.71 -17.24
CA SER A 282 -10.80 -10.52 -18.05
C SER A 282 -11.09 -12.03 -17.93
N ARG A 283 -11.57 -12.45 -16.77
CA ARG A 283 -11.82 -13.85 -16.41
C ARG A 283 -13.04 -13.97 -15.51
N ASN A 284 -13.91 -14.91 -15.85
CA ASN A 284 -15.00 -15.37 -14.98
C ASN A 284 -14.50 -16.48 -14.04
N TYR A 285 -15.01 -16.48 -12.82
CA TYR A 285 -14.66 -17.39 -11.74
C TYR A 285 -15.88 -18.21 -11.30
N THR A 286 -15.65 -19.40 -10.79
CA THR A 286 -16.68 -20.31 -10.23
C THR A 286 -16.51 -20.49 -8.73
N THR A 287 -15.97 -19.45 -8.09
CA THR A 287 -15.55 -19.44 -6.69
C THR A 287 -15.69 -18.01 -6.13
N THR A 288 -15.45 -17.81 -4.84
CA THR A 288 -15.49 -16.52 -4.15
C THR A 288 -14.27 -15.64 -4.50
N TRP A 289 -14.18 -15.27 -5.78
CA TRP A 289 -13.14 -14.44 -6.39
C TRP A 289 -13.74 -13.61 -7.53
N GLY A 290 -13.42 -12.31 -7.58
CA GLY A 290 -13.71 -11.45 -8.72
C GLY A 290 -13.16 -10.05 -8.49
N ASN A 291 -13.83 -9.02 -9.04
CA ASN A 291 -13.27 -7.67 -9.10
C ASN A 291 -13.01 -7.04 -7.72
N ASN A 292 -14.00 -7.07 -6.84
CA ASN A 292 -13.99 -6.28 -5.59
C ASN A 292 -13.18 -6.98 -4.48
N GLY A 293 -12.98 -8.29 -4.59
CA GLY A 293 -12.18 -9.06 -3.65
C GLY A 293 -12.14 -10.56 -3.91
N PHE A 294 -11.45 -11.26 -3.02
CA PHE A 294 -11.20 -12.69 -3.11
C PHE A 294 -11.11 -13.28 -1.71
N ALA A 295 -12.03 -14.20 -1.43
CA ALA A 295 -12.21 -14.80 -0.12
C ALA A 295 -11.66 -16.23 -0.06
N GLN A 296 -11.05 -16.55 1.08
CA GLN A 296 -10.43 -17.84 1.34
C GLN A 296 -10.33 -18.10 2.84
N SER A 297 -10.22 -19.38 3.20
CA SER A 297 -9.70 -19.77 4.50
C SER A 297 -8.23 -19.35 4.67
N ASN A 298 -7.80 -19.02 5.90
CA ASN A 298 -6.36 -18.88 6.19
C ASN A 298 -5.96 -19.50 7.55
N PRO A 299 -6.15 -20.81 7.75
CA PRO A 299 -5.94 -21.46 9.06
C PRO A 299 -4.48 -21.43 9.56
N THR A 300 -3.51 -21.07 8.69
CA THR A 300 -2.10 -20.92 9.07
C THR A 300 -1.75 -19.52 9.60
N GLY A 301 -2.60 -18.52 9.33
CA GLY A 301 -2.28 -17.11 9.59
C GLY A 301 -1.17 -16.53 8.71
N GLY A 302 -0.81 -17.22 7.61
CA GLY A 302 0.25 -16.81 6.69
C GLY A 302 -0.15 -15.64 5.78
N SER A 303 0.80 -15.17 4.97
CA SER A 303 0.56 -14.12 3.96
C SER A 303 0.04 -14.65 2.62
N GLN A 304 0.06 -15.97 2.41
CA GLN A 304 -0.45 -16.63 1.21
C GLN A 304 -1.98 -16.62 1.19
N TYR A 305 -2.57 -16.36 0.02
CA TYR A 305 -4.02 -16.29 -0.15
C TYR A 305 -4.48 -16.85 -1.51
N GLU A 306 -3.72 -16.60 -2.60
CA GLU A 306 -4.08 -17.00 -3.97
C GLU A 306 -4.46 -18.48 -4.07
N ASN A 307 -3.60 -19.35 -3.50
CA ASN A 307 -3.74 -20.81 -3.53
C ASN A 307 -4.38 -21.39 -2.25
N ASN A 308 -4.88 -20.55 -1.34
CA ASN A 308 -5.59 -21.04 -0.16
C ASN A 308 -6.97 -21.58 -0.54
N TYR A 309 -7.50 -22.46 0.33
CA TYR A 309 -8.78 -23.10 0.09
C TYR A 309 -9.95 -22.11 0.18
N ARG A 310 -10.81 -22.18 -0.83
CA ARG A 310 -12.09 -21.48 -0.98
C ARG A 310 -13.09 -22.41 -1.68
N PRO A 311 -14.40 -22.31 -1.40
CA PRO A 311 -15.41 -23.15 -2.02
C PRO A 311 -15.56 -22.81 -3.51
N SER A 312 -15.88 -23.82 -4.32
CA SER A 312 -16.04 -23.70 -5.78
C SER A 312 -17.31 -24.42 -6.22
N SER A 313 -18.07 -23.79 -7.11
CA SER A 313 -19.38 -24.24 -7.60
C SER A 313 -19.51 -23.86 -9.07
N SER A 314 -19.50 -24.84 -9.98
CA SER A 314 -19.58 -24.59 -11.43
C SER A 314 -20.91 -23.95 -11.84
N SER A 315 -22.00 -24.32 -11.16
CA SER A 315 -23.33 -23.72 -11.28
C SER A 315 -23.51 -22.46 -10.41
N LEU A 316 -22.43 -21.84 -9.92
CA LEU A 316 -22.43 -20.65 -9.04
C LEU A 316 -23.37 -20.72 -7.82
N SER A 317 -23.66 -21.93 -7.34
CA SER A 317 -24.50 -22.16 -6.15
C SER A 317 -23.61 -22.25 -4.90
N PHE A 318 -23.52 -21.16 -4.15
CA PHE A 318 -22.77 -21.01 -2.90
C PHE A 318 -23.67 -21.25 -1.68
N GLU A 319 -24.30 -22.43 -1.66
CA GLU A 319 -25.26 -22.87 -0.65
C GLU A 319 -24.60 -23.93 0.24
N TYR A 320 -24.09 -23.51 1.40
CA TYR A 320 -23.28 -24.37 2.29
C TYR A 320 -23.90 -24.47 3.68
N PRO A 321 -23.91 -25.67 4.30
CA PRO A 321 -24.57 -25.87 5.58
C PRO A 321 -23.87 -25.10 6.72
N TYR A 322 -24.66 -24.31 7.46
CA TYR A 322 -24.25 -23.67 8.71
C TYR A 322 -25.39 -23.75 9.73
N ASP A 323 -25.05 -24.05 10.98
CA ASP A 323 -25.94 -24.00 12.14
C ASP A 323 -25.15 -23.51 13.36
N ILE A 324 -25.76 -22.65 14.18
CA ILE A 324 -25.09 -22.01 15.33
C ILE A 324 -24.61 -23.00 16.41
N SER A 325 -25.12 -24.23 16.44
CA SER A 325 -24.68 -25.30 17.34
C SER A 325 -23.39 -26.01 16.87
N MET A 326 -22.93 -25.79 15.63
CA MET A 326 -21.73 -26.43 15.09
C MET A 326 -20.48 -25.98 15.87
N SER A 327 -19.83 -26.94 16.54
CA SER A 327 -18.74 -26.65 17.49
C SER A 327 -17.34 -26.60 16.88
N THR A 328 -17.19 -26.97 15.61
CA THR A 328 -15.90 -27.09 14.91
C THR A 328 -15.85 -26.09 13.75
N PRO A 329 -15.11 -24.97 13.85
CA PRO A 329 -15.17 -23.93 12.83
C PRO A 329 -14.83 -24.38 11.40
N SER A 330 -13.85 -25.28 11.27
CA SER A 330 -13.47 -25.85 9.98
C SER A 330 -14.52 -26.75 9.32
N SER A 331 -15.61 -27.12 10.03
CA SER A 331 -16.71 -27.89 9.42
C SER A 331 -17.76 -27.04 8.70
N TYR A 332 -17.69 -25.70 8.83
CA TYR A 332 -18.55 -24.74 8.13
C TYR A 332 -17.74 -23.65 7.40
N ILE A 333 -16.47 -23.94 7.06
CA ILE A 333 -15.57 -22.98 6.43
C ILE A 333 -16.12 -22.45 5.09
N ASP A 334 -16.85 -23.27 4.33
CA ASP A 334 -17.42 -22.86 3.04
C ASP A 334 -18.51 -21.79 3.22
N ALA A 335 -19.41 -21.98 4.18
CA ALA A 335 -20.42 -21.00 4.55
C ALA A 335 -19.78 -19.71 5.12
N SER A 336 -18.69 -19.84 5.89
CA SER A 336 -17.93 -18.71 6.43
C SER A 336 -17.28 -17.87 5.32
N VAL A 337 -16.63 -18.52 4.35
CA VAL A 337 -16.03 -17.86 3.18
C VAL A 337 -17.10 -17.22 2.30
N ALA A 338 -18.23 -17.91 2.05
CA ALA A 338 -19.35 -17.37 1.27
C ALA A 338 -20.02 -16.16 1.93
N GLN A 339 -20.28 -16.20 3.25
CA GLN A 339 -20.83 -15.07 4.00
C GLN A 339 -19.89 -13.86 4.00
N LEU A 340 -18.60 -14.08 4.23
CA LEU A 340 -17.59 -13.00 4.21
C LEU A 340 -17.53 -12.34 2.82
N TYR A 341 -17.56 -13.16 1.76
CA TYR A 341 -17.59 -12.68 0.39
C TYR A 341 -18.85 -11.86 0.09
N TYR A 342 -20.04 -12.41 0.34
CA TYR A 342 -21.31 -11.72 0.14
C TYR A 342 -21.37 -10.37 0.87
N THR A 343 -21.02 -10.36 2.16
CA THR A 343 -21.09 -9.16 3.01
C THR A 343 -20.12 -8.07 2.55
N ALA A 344 -18.90 -8.44 2.14
CA ALA A 344 -17.90 -7.49 1.67
C ALA A 344 -18.23 -6.91 0.28
N ASN A 345 -18.79 -7.71 -0.64
CA ASN A 345 -19.16 -7.23 -1.97
C ASN A 345 -20.44 -6.35 -1.95
N LEU A 346 -21.47 -6.67 -1.16
CA LEU A 346 -22.61 -5.74 -0.97
C LEU A 346 -22.17 -4.41 -0.38
N TYR A 347 -21.20 -4.42 0.53
CA TYR A 347 -20.70 -3.18 1.10
C TYR A 347 -19.83 -2.38 0.15
N HIS A 348 -19.07 -3.03 -0.74
CA HIS A 348 -18.48 -2.35 -1.90
C HIS A 348 -19.56 -1.61 -2.70
N ASP A 349 -20.63 -2.32 -3.10
CA ASP A 349 -21.67 -1.76 -3.97
C ASP A 349 -22.42 -0.60 -3.29
N LEU A 350 -22.77 -0.72 -2.00
CA LEU A 350 -23.36 0.37 -1.23
C LEU A 350 -22.41 1.58 -1.08
N LEU A 351 -21.12 1.35 -0.82
CA LEU A 351 -20.16 2.44 -0.71
C LEU A 351 -19.93 3.12 -2.06
N TYR A 352 -20.00 2.38 -3.16
CA TYR A 352 -19.94 2.89 -4.52
C TYR A 352 -21.11 3.84 -4.82
N ASP A 353 -22.35 3.44 -4.52
CA ASP A 353 -23.55 4.29 -4.61
C ASP A 353 -23.39 5.59 -3.81
N LEU A 354 -22.79 5.51 -2.61
CA LEU A 354 -22.51 6.65 -1.75
C LEU A 354 -21.30 7.49 -2.22
N GLY A 355 -20.57 7.07 -3.26
CA GLY A 355 -19.51 7.84 -3.92
C GLY A 355 -18.07 7.37 -3.65
N PHE A 356 -17.86 6.19 -3.07
CA PHE A 356 -16.53 5.55 -2.99
C PHE A 356 -16.28 4.74 -4.28
N THR A 357 -16.02 5.47 -5.36
CA THR A 357 -15.74 4.94 -6.70
C THR A 357 -14.23 4.74 -6.94
N GLU A 358 -13.87 4.34 -8.16
CA GLU A 358 -12.49 4.09 -8.57
C GLU A 358 -11.60 5.33 -8.41
N GLU A 359 -12.06 6.52 -8.84
CA GLU A 359 -11.34 7.79 -8.62
C GLU A 359 -11.20 8.17 -7.15
N ALA A 360 -12.15 7.73 -6.30
CA ALA A 360 -12.10 7.92 -4.85
C ALA A 360 -11.21 6.88 -4.13
N GLY A 361 -10.57 5.97 -4.88
CA GLY A 361 -9.66 4.96 -4.34
C GLY A 361 -10.38 3.80 -3.67
N ASN A 362 -11.46 3.30 -4.27
CA ASN A 362 -12.09 2.05 -3.85
C ASN A 362 -11.18 0.82 -4.07
N PHE A 363 -11.69 -0.38 -3.79
CA PHE A 363 -10.93 -1.63 -3.91
C PHE A 363 -11.46 -2.46 -5.07
N GLN A 364 -10.76 -2.44 -6.21
CA GLN A 364 -11.10 -3.20 -7.41
C GLN A 364 -9.85 -3.75 -8.11
N GLN A 365 -9.93 -4.98 -8.61
CA GLN A 365 -8.86 -5.60 -9.38
C GLN A 365 -8.72 -4.94 -10.76
N ASN A 366 -9.83 -4.50 -11.35
CA ASN A 366 -9.95 -3.83 -12.64
C ASN A 366 -10.98 -2.69 -12.55
N ASN A 367 -10.50 -1.46 -12.69
CA ASN A 367 -11.28 -0.23 -12.59
C ASN A 367 -12.01 0.15 -13.89
N ASN A 368 -12.00 -0.71 -14.93
CA ASN A 368 -12.59 -0.48 -16.25
C ASN A 368 -12.30 0.91 -16.87
N ALA A 369 -11.08 1.43 -16.65
CA ALA A 369 -10.67 2.79 -17.04
C ALA A 369 -11.55 3.95 -16.49
N LYS A 370 -12.37 3.72 -15.46
CA LYS A 370 -13.14 4.75 -14.74
C LYS A 370 -12.30 5.67 -13.86
N GLY A 371 -11.04 5.30 -13.57
CA GLY A 371 -10.09 6.12 -12.80
C GLY A 371 -9.34 5.33 -11.73
N GLY A 372 -8.72 6.03 -10.77
CA GLY A 372 -8.00 5.41 -9.64
C GLY A 372 -6.75 4.61 -10.02
N GLN A 373 -6.35 3.69 -9.15
CA GLN A 373 -5.34 2.67 -9.42
C GLN A 373 -5.88 1.28 -9.03
N GLY A 374 -6.27 0.49 -10.02
CA GLY A 374 -6.71 -0.90 -9.78
C GLY A 374 -5.58 -1.87 -9.45
N ASN A 375 -5.91 -3.16 -9.48
CA ASN A 375 -5.15 -4.27 -8.89
C ASN A 375 -5.19 -4.29 -7.36
N ASP A 376 -6.30 -3.85 -6.77
CA ASP A 376 -6.40 -3.67 -5.32
C ASP A 376 -7.67 -4.19 -4.64
N GLY A 377 -8.42 -5.06 -5.32
CA GLY A 377 -9.50 -5.85 -4.71
C GLY A 377 -9.07 -6.54 -3.40
N ILE A 378 -10.00 -6.71 -2.47
CA ILE A 378 -9.69 -7.03 -1.07
C ILE A 378 -9.35 -8.52 -0.86
N ILE A 379 -8.25 -8.76 -0.14
CA ILE A 379 -7.91 -10.07 0.42
C ILE A 379 -8.81 -10.36 1.63
N LEU A 380 -9.77 -11.27 1.50
CA LEU A 380 -10.77 -11.59 2.52
C LEU A 380 -10.47 -12.94 3.21
N ASN A 381 -9.68 -12.93 4.29
CA ASN A 381 -9.34 -14.16 5.01
C ASN A 381 -10.40 -14.52 6.06
N ALA A 382 -11.15 -15.60 5.81
CA ALA A 382 -12.04 -16.24 6.77
C ALA A 382 -11.27 -17.20 7.70
N GLN A 383 -11.70 -17.27 8.96
CA GLN A 383 -11.12 -18.11 10.01
C GLN A 383 -9.58 -18.05 10.08
N ASP A 384 -9.02 -16.85 9.97
CA ASP A 384 -7.58 -16.62 9.86
C ASP A 384 -6.85 -17.03 11.17
N GLY A 385 -5.87 -17.91 11.04
CA GLY A 385 -5.14 -18.53 12.15
C GLY A 385 -4.14 -17.62 12.86
N SER A 386 -3.93 -16.38 12.39
CA SER A 386 -2.98 -15.45 13.02
C SER A 386 -3.53 -14.78 14.29
N GLY A 387 -4.81 -14.97 14.62
CA GLY A 387 -5.42 -14.40 15.82
C GLY A 387 -6.70 -15.11 16.27
N THR A 388 -7.25 -14.65 17.39
CA THR A 388 -8.59 -15.00 17.89
C THR A 388 -9.17 -13.79 18.61
N ASN A 389 -10.50 -13.74 18.77
CA ASN A 389 -11.20 -12.71 19.57
C ASN A 389 -10.96 -11.26 19.10
N ASN A 390 -10.77 -11.07 17.78
CA ASN A 390 -10.58 -9.78 17.13
C ASN A 390 -10.92 -9.91 15.63
N ALA A 391 -10.71 -8.86 14.85
CA ALA A 391 -10.42 -8.93 13.42
C ALA A 391 -9.27 -7.93 13.11
N ASN A 392 -9.04 -7.56 11.84
CA ASN A 392 -8.27 -6.36 11.44
C ASN A 392 -8.29 -6.20 9.91
N PHE A 393 -8.14 -4.96 9.47
CA PHE A 393 -7.89 -4.57 8.09
C PHE A 393 -6.54 -3.87 7.92
N ALA A 394 -5.83 -4.17 6.84
CA ALA A 394 -4.65 -3.43 6.41
C ALA A 394 -4.99 -2.62 5.15
N THR A 395 -4.95 -1.28 5.25
CA THR A 395 -5.22 -0.35 4.15
C THR A 395 -3.92 0.24 3.60
N PRO A 396 -3.31 -0.34 2.55
CA PRO A 396 -2.29 0.36 1.78
C PRO A 396 -2.95 1.41 0.86
N ALA A 397 -2.11 2.28 0.28
CA ALA A 397 -2.52 3.22 -0.75
C ALA A 397 -3.18 2.54 -1.96
N ASP A 398 -3.99 3.31 -2.68
CA ASP A 398 -4.60 3.02 -3.98
C ASP A 398 -3.62 2.29 -4.94
N GLY A 399 -4.08 1.20 -5.56
CA GLY A 399 -3.26 0.32 -6.39
C GLY A 399 -2.53 -0.80 -5.65
N ARG A 400 -2.92 -1.11 -4.41
CA ARG A 400 -2.43 -2.26 -3.63
C ARG A 400 -3.56 -2.90 -2.82
N ASN A 401 -3.69 -4.22 -2.87
CA ASN A 401 -4.80 -4.94 -2.22
C ASN A 401 -4.92 -4.63 -0.72
N GLY A 402 -6.10 -4.18 -0.29
CA GLY A 402 -6.48 -4.17 1.12
C GLY A 402 -6.60 -5.59 1.66
N ARG A 403 -6.28 -5.84 2.94
CA ARG A 403 -6.33 -7.19 3.53
C ARG A 403 -7.11 -7.22 4.83
N MET A 404 -8.25 -7.90 4.81
CA MET A 404 -9.10 -8.20 5.94
C MET A 404 -8.77 -9.59 6.52
N ARG A 405 -8.73 -9.70 7.86
CA ARG A 405 -8.55 -10.99 8.56
C ARG A 405 -9.62 -11.18 9.63
N MET A 406 -10.54 -12.10 9.38
CA MET A 406 -11.62 -12.47 10.28
C MET A 406 -11.20 -13.67 11.13
N TYR A 407 -11.33 -13.58 12.45
CA TYR A 407 -10.87 -14.61 13.38
C TYR A 407 -12.00 -15.39 14.07
N ILE A 408 -11.66 -16.56 14.60
CA ILE A 408 -12.53 -17.27 15.54
C ILE A 408 -12.53 -16.59 16.91
N TRP A 409 -13.71 -16.43 17.50
CA TRP A 409 -13.91 -15.94 18.84
C TRP A 409 -14.15 -17.10 19.81
N THR A 410 -13.43 -17.08 20.93
CA THR A 410 -13.37 -18.16 21.91
C THR A 410 -13.97 -17.78 23.26
N ARG A 411 -14.81 -16.74 23.29
CA ARG A 411 -15.54 -16.28 24.50
C ARG A 411 -16.82 -17.07 24.77
N THR A 412 -17.34 -17.77 23.77
CA THR A 412 -18.57 -18.59 23.85
C THR A 412 -18.28 -20.09 23.67
N SER A 413 -19.27 -20.91 23.97
CA SER A 413 -19.29 -22.34 23.63
C SER A 413 -20.64 -22.68 22.99
N PRO A 414 -20.70 -23.06 21.69
CA PRO A 414 -19.57 -23.19 20.77
C PRO A 414 -18.86 -21.86 20.47
N ARG A 415 -17.66 -21.97 19.88
CA ARG A 415 -16.88 -20.82 19.39
C ARG A 415 -17.65 -20.15 18.26
N ARG A 416 -17.67 -18.82 18.24
CA ARG A 416 -18.33 -18.00 17.22
C ARG A 416 -17.31 -17.53 16.18
N ASP A 417 -17.71 -17.41 14.92
CA ASP A 417 -16.85 -17.01 13.80
C ASP A 417 -17.30 -15.62 13.33
N CYS A 418 -16.43 -14.60 13.42
CA CYS A 418 -16.84 -13.22 13.12
C CYS A 418 -17.15 -12.96 11.64
N SER A 419 -16.91 -13.94 10.76
CA SER A 419 -17.37 -13.90 9.37
C SER A 419 -18.91 -13.90 9.26
N PHE A 420 -19.63 -14.35 10.31
CA PHE A 420 -21.10 -14.28 10.41
C PHE A 420 -21.62 -13.09 11.24
N GLU A 421 -20.76 -12.26 11.84
CA GLU A 421 -21.19 -10.99 12.42
C GLU A 421 -20.84 -9.85 11.46
N ALA A 422 -21.80 -9.48 10.61
CA ALA A 422 -21.65 -8.44 9.59
C ALA A 422 -21.12 -7.13 10.20
N GLY A 423 -21.54 -6.77 11.42
CA GLY A 423 -21.02 -5.61 12.14
C GLY A 423 -19.49 -5.58 12.28
N VAL A 424 -18.83 -6.75 12.39
CA VAL A 424 -17.36 -6.84 12.42
C VAL A 424 -16.78 -6.77 11.00
N VAL A 425 -17.39 -7.42 10.01
CA VAL A 425 -16.92 -7.37 8.60
C VAL A 425 -16.94 -5.94 8.06
N LEU A 426 -18.05 -5.23 8.29
CA LEU A 426 -18.25 -3.85 7.86
C LEU A 426 -17.35 -2.88 8.64
N HIS A 427 -17.08 -3.13 9.92
CA HIS A 427 -16.09 -2.37 10.70
C HIS A 427 -14.72 -2.43 10.03
N GLU A 428 -14.22 -3.63 9.75
CA GLU A 428 -12.92 -3.80 9.12
C GLU A 428 -12.85 -3.18 7.71
N TYR A 429 -13.89 -3.35 6.89
CA TYR A 429 -13.93 -2.72 5.56
C TYR A 429 -13.92 -1.18 5.68
N THR A 430 -14.54 -0.62 6.72
CA THR A 430 -14.60 0.85 6.93
C THR A 430 -13.24 1.45 7.31
N HIS A 431 -12.29 0.67 7.86
CA HIS A 431 -10.89 1.07 7.92
C HIS A 431 -10.25 1.20 6.54
N GLY A 432 -10.71 0.41 5.56
CA GLY A 432 -10.41 0.59 4.13
C GLY A 432 -10.89 1.95 3.61
N LEU A 433 -12.21 2.17 3.67
CA LEU A 433 -12.89 3.41 3.24
C LEU A 433 -12.23 4.67 3.85
N SER A 434 -12.16 4.73 5.17
CA SER A 434 -11.74 5.94 5.89
C SER A 434 -10.26 6.30 5.67
N ASN A 435 -9.37 5.31 5.51
CA ASN A 435 -7.95 5.55 5.20
C ASN A 435 -7.70 5.82 3.71
N ARG A 436 -8.55 5.35 2.78
CA ARG A 436 -8.45 5.71 1.35
C ARG A 436 -8.93 7.14 1.09
N LEU A 437 -10.04 7.56 1.70
CA LEU A 437 -10.58 8.91 1.52
C LEU A 437 -9.76 9.99 2.26
N THR A 438 -9.39 9.76 3.53
CA THR A 438 -8.76 10.81 4.36
C THR A 438 -7.36 11.15 3.85
N GLY A 439 -7.18 12.38 3.36
CA GLY A 439 -5.91 12.82 2.76
C GLY A 439 -5.67 12.31 1.33
N GLY A 440 -6.66 11.62 0.74
CA GLY A 440 -6.70 11.17 -0.65
C GLY A 440 -6.14 9.76 -0.89
N PRO A 441 -6.57 9.09 -1.99
CA PRO A 441 -6.36 7.65 -2.23
C PRO A 441 -4.93 7.13 -2.08
N ARG A 442 -3.94 7.98 -2.42
CA ARG A 442 -2.52 7.62 -2.42
C ARG A 442 -1.82 7.80 -1.07
N ASN A 443 -2.52 8.18 -0.01
CA ASN A 443 -1.95 8.50 1.30
C ASN A 443 -2.72 7.88 2.49
N SER A 444 -2.66 6.56 2.63
CA SER A 444 -3.31 5.84 3.74
C SER A 444 -2.63 6.00 5.12
N GLY A 445 -1.69 6.94 5.28
CA GLY A 445 -1.06 7.25 6.56
C GLY A 445 -1.90 8.16 7.47
N CYS A 446 -3.02 8.68 6.99
CA CYS A 446 -3.68 9.84 7.57
C CYS A 446 -4.57 9.60 8.80
N LEU A 447 -4.90 8.35 9.16
CA LEU A 447 -5.60 8.02 10.41
C LEU A 447 -4.71 7.22 11.38
N SER A 448 -3.42 7.56 11.42
CA SER A 448 -2.42 6.88 12.26
C SER A 448 -2.43 7.37 13.71
N GLY A 449 -3.08 6.60 14.59
CA GLY A 449 -3.00 6.76 16.05
C GLY A 449 -3.64 8.04 16.60
N GLY A 450 -3.52 8.24 17.92
CA GLY A 450 -4.07 9.40 18.62
C GLY A 450 -5.57 9.58 18.39
N GLU A 451 -5.99 10.84 18.21
CA GLU A 451 -7.39 11.19 17.96
C GLU A 451 -7.86 10.84 16.54
N ALA A 452 -6.97 10.95 15.53
CA ALA A 452 -7.26 10.60 14.14
C ALA A 452 -7.57 9.11 13.98
N GLY A 453 -6.71 8.23 14.51
CA GLY A 453 -6.97 6.79 14.57
C GLY A 453 -8.18 6.45 15.44
N GLY A 454 -8.43 7.24 16.49
CA GLY A 454 -9.66 7.14 17.26
C GLY A 454 -10.92 7.41 16.42
N MET A 455 -10.91 8.40 15.55
CA MET A 455 -12.03 8.59 14.60
C MET A 455 -12.10 7.46 13.56
N GLY A 456 -10.96 6.90 13.13
CA GLY A 456 -10.90 5.68 12.32
C GLY A 456 -11.73 4.53 12.90
N GLU A 457 -11.56 4.25 14.18
CA GLU A 457 -12.37 3.29 14.95
C GLU A 457 -13.85 3.71 15.02
N GLY A 458 -14.11 5.01 15.27
CA GLY A 458 -15.47 5.52 15.42
C GLY A 458 -16.29 5.53 14.13
N TRP A 459 -15.68 5.81 12.97
CA TRP A 459 -16.33 5.64 11.68
C TRP A 459 -16.60 4.16 11.40
N SER A 460 -15.65 3.30 11.75
CA SER A 460 -15.77 1.85 11.59
C SER A 460 -16.82 1.23 12.53
N ASP A 461 -17.20 1.91 13.62
CA ASP A 461 -18.38 1.54 14.42
C ASP A 461 -19.68 2.16 13.88
N PHE A 462 -19.61 3.39 13.35
CA PHE A 462 -20.75 4.14 12.85
C PHE A 462 -21.41 3.47 11.65
N TYR A 463 -20.64 3.09 10.63
CA TYR A 463 -21.20 2.49 9.41
C TYR A 463 -21.96 1.17 9.65
N PRO A 464 -21.40 0.14 10.33
CA PRO A 464 -22.17 -1.05 10.70
C PRO A 464 -23.36 -0.76 11.60
N THR A 465 -23.25 0.25 12.48
CA THR A 465 -24.38 0.68 13.30
C THR A 465 -25.48 1.30 12.45
N ALA A 466 -25.15 2.06 11.39
CA ALA A 466 -26.10 2.70 10.49
C ALA A 466 -26.75 1.73 9.49
N THR A 467 -26.00 0.75 8.97
CA THR A 467 -26.53 -0.24 8.01
C THR A 467 -27.51 -1.23 8.64
N ARG A 468 -27.34 -1.57 9.93
CA ARG A 468 -28.18 -2.55 10.65
C ARG A 468 -29.47 -1.98 11.25
N LEU A 469 -29.85 -0.73 10.96
CA LEU A 469 -31.14 -0.18 11.42
C LEU A 469 -32.30 -0.95 10.79
N LYS A 470 -33.24 -1.39 11.62
CA LYS A 470 -34.41 -2.18 11.25
C LYS A 470 -35.65 -1.29 11.11
N PRO A 471 -36.73 -1.75 10.46
CA PRO A 471 -37.95 -0.95 10.30
C PRO A 471 -38.54 -0.40 11.60
N GLY A 472 -38.47 -1.19 12.69
CA GLY A 472 -39.01 -0.81 13.99
C GLY A 472 -38.15 0.13 14.84
N ASP A 473 -36.92 0.46 14.41
CA ASP A 473 -36.00 1.21 15.25
C ASP A 473 -36.33 2.70 15.34
N THR A 474 -36.01 3.25 16.51
CA THR A 474 -36.28 4.64 16.89
C THR A 474 -35.04 5.24 17.55
N ARG A 475 -35.04 6.55 17.77
CA ARG A 475 -34.02 7.27 18.55
C ARG A 475 -33.64 6.58 19.88
N ASP A 476 -34.60 5.95 20.54
CA ASP A 476 -34.40 5.26 21.82
C ASP A 476 -33.79 3.83 21.67
N THR A 477 -33.59 3.33 20.44
CA THR A 477 -32.88 2.07 20.18
C THR A 477 -31.40 2.22 20.57
N GLU A 478 -30.84 1.18 21.20
CA GLU A 478 -29.44 1.12 21.60
C GLU A 478 -28.70 -0.02 20.90
N TYR A 479 -27.49 0.24 20.39
CA TYR A 479 -26.70 -0.74 19.62
C TYR A 479 -25.36 -1.10 20.26
N PRO A 480 -25.11 -2.38 20.56
CA PRO A 480 -23.79 -2.89 20.87
C PRO A 480 -23.04 -3.33 19.60
N LEU A 481 -21.71 -3.20 19.60
CA LEU A 481 -20.83 -3.80 18.59
C LEU A 481 -20.20 -5.09 19.12
N GLY A 482 -20.13 -6.15 18.30
CA GLY A 482 -19.45 -7.41 18.63
C GLY A 482 -20.18 -8.22 19.71
N ALA A 483 -21.48 -7.99 19.92
CA ALA A 483 -22.22 -8.59 21.04
C ALA A 483 -22.33 -10.10 20.90
N TRP A 484 -22.60 -10.57 19.68
CA TRP A 484 -22.73 -11.98 19.38
C TRP A 484 -21.37 -12.68 19.51
N VAL A 485 -20.34 -12.27 18.78
CA VAL A 485 -19.02 -12.94 18.85
C VAL A 485 -18.38 -12.88 20.24
N SER A 486 -18.63 -11.82 21.01
CA SER A 486 -18.07 -11.69 22.36
C SER A 486 -18.85 -12.46 23.43
N GLY A 487 -20.09 -12.87 23.15
CA GLY A 487 -20.99 -13.46 24.15
C GLY A 487 -21.46 -12.49 25.22
N ASN A 488 -21.37 -11.18 24.97
CA ASN A 488 -21.72 -10.12 25.90
C ASN A 488 -22.80 -9.22 25.27
N PRO A 489 -24.01 -9.13 25.84
CA PRO A 489 -25.06 -8.24 25.32
C PRO A 489 -24.67 -6.76 25.24
N ALA A 490 -23.72 -6.30 26.05
CA ALA A 490 -23.18 -4.93 25.98
C ALA A 490 -22.11 -4.73 24.88
N GLY A 491 -21.72 -5.79 24.17
CA GLY A 491 -20.68 -5.73 23.13
C GLY A 491 -19.25 -5.63 23.67
N ILE A 492 -18.38 -5.01 22.86
CA ILE A 492 -16.94 -4.87 23.11
C ILE A 492 -16.48 -3.44 23.43
N ARG A 493 -17.39 -2.47 23.43
CA ARG A 493 -17.10 -1.05 23.72
C ARG A 493 -17.40 -0.70 25.18
N GLU A 494 -17.07 0.53 25.62
CA GLU A 494 -17.27 0.96 27.01
C GLU A 494 -18.76 1.17 27.32
N TYR A 495 -19.47 1.78 26.36
CA TYR A 495 -20.93 1.94 26.36
C TYR A 495 -21.49 1.57 24.99
N VAL A 496 -22.74 1.12 24.97
CA VAL A 496 -23.52 0.92 23.73
C VAL A 496 -23.83 2.27 23.06
N TYR A 497 -24.05 2.26 21.75
CA TYR A 497 -24.49 3.46 21.03
C TYR A 497 -25.95 3.74 21.38
N SER A 498 -26.19 4.92 21.97
CA SER A 498 -27.49 5.34 22.49
C SER A 498 -27.53 6.87 22.46
N THR A 499 -28.71 7.46 22.20
CA THR A 499 -28.92 8.92 22.36
C THR A 499 -29.31 9.28 23.80
N ASN A 500 -29.29 8.31 24.73
CA ASN A 500 -29.51 8.52 26.15
C ASN A 500 -28.19 8.69 26.89
N MET A 501 -27.94 9.90 27.41
CA MET A 501 -26.75 10.25 28.20
C MET A 501 -26.63 9.47 29.53
N ASP A 502 -27.72 8.88 30.04
CA ASP A 502 -27.66 7.99 31.20
C ASP A 502 -27.12 6.59 30.83
N THR A 503 -27.33 6.14 29.59
CA THR A 503 -26.74 4.90 29.05
C THR A 503 -25.31 5.12 28.59
N ASN A 504 -25.08 6.17 27.79
CA ASN A 504 -23.78 6.49 27.22
C ASN A 504 -23.40 7.96 27.55
N PRO A 505 -22.62 8.19 28.62
CA PRO A 505 -22.30 9.53 29.09
C PRO A 505 -21.13 10.19 28.33
N HIS A 506 -20.73 9.66 27.16
CA HIS A 506 -19.58 10.17 26.43
C HIS A 506 -19.79 11.60 25.92
N THR A 507 -18.76 12.43 26.09
CA THR A 507 -18.66 13.78 25.50
C THR A 507 -17.27 13.93 24.89
N TYR A 508 -16.98 15.01 24.17
CA TYR A 508 -15.62 15.19 23.63
C TYR A 508 -14.54 15.21 24.73
N LYS A 509 -14.88 15.73 25.91
CA LYS A 509 -14.00 15.71 27.08
C LYS A 509 -13.65 14.29 27.57
N SER A 510 -14.44 13.27 27.21
CA SER A 510 -14.12 11.87 27.49
C SER A 510 -12.82 11.41 26.82
N VAL A 511 -12.37 12.08 25.75
CA VAL A 511 -11.12 11.77 25.03
C VAL A 511 -9.88 12.09 25.87
N ASP A 512 -9.90 13.16 26.69
CA ASP A 512 -8.76 13.60 27.53
C ASP A 512 -8.16 12.48 28.41
N THR A 513 -8.99 11.51 28.81
CA THR A 513 -8.62 10.40 29.70
C THR A 513 -8.53 9.04 29.00
N ARG A 514 -8.60 8.99 27.65
CA ARG A 514 -8.70 7.74 26.86
C ARG A 514 -7.53 7.62 25.87
N PRO A 515 -6.45 6.90 26.24
CA PRO A 515 -5.26 6.75 25.38
C PRO A 515 -5.40 5.66 24.29
N SER A 516 -6.51 4.92 24.25
CA SER A 516 -6.76 3.85 23.28
C SER A 516 -7.66 4.34 22.15
N VAL A 517 -7.27 4.09 20.90
CA VAL A 517 -8.04 4.48 19.70
C VAL A 517 -9.47 3.96 19.77
N HIS A 518 -9.71 2.69 20.14
CA HIS A 518 -11.05 2.11 20.27
C HIS A 518 -11.93 2.86 21.29
N ALA A 519 -11.33 3.35 22.39
CA ALA A 519 -12.05 4.07 23.43
C ALA A 519 -12.40 5.51 22.99
N THR A 520 -11.53 6.13 22.20
CA THR A 520 -11.80 7.41 21.51
C THR A 520 -12.84 7.23 20.39
N GLY A 521 -12.81 6.11 19.67
CA GLY A 521 -13.79 5.76 18.64
C GLY A 521 -15.19 5.59 19.18
N ASN A 522 -15.34 4.98 20.36
CA ASN A 522 -16.64 4.89 21.04
C ASN A 522 -17.21 6.28 21.36
N VAL A 523 -16.38 7.30 21.62
CA VAL A 523 -16.84 8.70 21.74
C VAL A 523 -17.28 9.27 20.39
N TRP A 524 -16.48 9.08 19.32
CA TRP A 524 -16.79 9.61 17.98
C TRP A 524 -18.05 8.99 17.36
N ALA A 525 -18.17 7.66 17.40
CA ALA A 525 -19.34 6.94 16.94
C ALA A 525 -20.62 7.34 17.69
N THR A 526 -20.53 7.64 19.00
CA THR A 526 -21.66 8.18 19.77
C THR A 526 -22.12 9.54 19.24
N MET A 527 -21.19 10.43 18.85
CA MET A 527 -21.54 11.70 18.21
C MET A 527 -22.20 11.50 16.84
N LEU A 528 -21.70 10.56 16.04
CA LEU A 528 -22.29 10.26 14.72
C LEU A 528 -23.66 9.55 14.83
N TYR A 529 -23.90 8.78 15.90
CA TYR A 529 -25.20 8.17 16.20
C TYR A 529 -26.28 9.23 16.48
N GLU A 530 -25.91 10.33 17.15
CA GLU A 530 -26.80 11.49 17.32
C GLU A 530 -27.03 12.26 16.00
N VAL A 531 -26.01 12.38 15.14
CA VAL A 531 -26.19 12.96 13.78
C VAL A 531 -27.18 12.12 12.97
N LEU A 532 -27.01 10.78 12.98
CA LEU A 532 -27.87 9.82 12.30
C LEU A 532 -29.34 9.99 12.72
N TRP A 533 -29.63 9.97 14.03
CA TRP A 533 -31.01 10.12 14.50
C TRP A 533 -31.57 11.52 14.27
N ASN A 534 -30.77 12.60 14.33
CA ASN A 534 -31.24 13.94 13.97
C ASN A 534 -31.64 14.03 12.49
N LEU A 535 -30.89 13.37 11.60
CA LEU A 535 -31.21 13.32 10.17
C LEU A 535 -32.41 12.41 9.89
N ILE A 536 -32.53 11.27 10.56
CA ILE A 536 -33.69 10.37 10.45
C ILE A 536 -34.98 11.04 10.96
N ASP A 537 -34.94 11.74 12.10
CA ASP A 537 -36.10 12.45 12.66
C ASP A 537 -36.65 13.52 11.70
N LYS A 538 -35.80 14.08 10.83
CA LYS A 538 -36.14 15.13 9.87
C LYS A 538 -36.54 14.61 8.48
N HIS A 539 -35.77 13.67 7.94
CA HIS A 539 -35.89 13.19 6.55
C HIS A 539 -36.50 11.78 6.46
N GLY A 540 -36.81 11.14 7.58
CA GLY A 540 -37.22 9.74 7.64
C GLY A 540 -36.06 8.77 7.52
N LYS A 541 -36.36 7.48 7.48
CA LYS A 541 -35.40 6.38 7.31
C LYS A 541 -35.87 5.50 6.17
N ASN A 542 -34.99 5.23 5.21
CA ASN A 542 -35.19 4.17 4.24
C ASN A 542 -34.74 2.84 4.87
N ASP A 543 -35.64 1.87 4.96
CA ASP A 543 -35.35 0.55 5.50
C ASP A 543 -34.76 -0.42 4.47
N GLY A 544 -34.70 -0.02 3.19
CA GLY A 544 -34.06 -0.79 2.13
C GLY A 544 -32.53 -0.77 2.21
N ASP A 545 -31.93 -1.70 1.46
CA ASP A 545 -30.49 -1.97 1.44
C ASP A 545 -29.69 -0.86 0.75
N LYS A 546 -30.32 -0.12 -0.18
CA LYS A 546 -29.70 0.92 -1.00
C LYS A 546 -30.36 2.30 -0.84
N PRO A 547 -29.60 3.40 -0.99
CA PRO A 547 -30.14 4.75 -1.05
C PRO A 547 -31.10 4.94 -2.23
N THR A 548 -32.04 5.86 -2.08
CA THR A 548 -32.74 6.48 -3.20
C THR A 548 -32.28 7.93 -3.27
N PHE A 549 -31.86 8.38 -4.45
CA PHE A 549 -31.36 9.73 -4.66
C PHE A 549 -32.41 10.63 -5.30
N ASP A 550 -32.37 11.93 -4.97
CA ASP A 550 -33.12 12.95 -5.69
C ASP A 550 -32.45 13.33 -7.03
N SER A 551 -33.04 14.28 -7.77
CA SER A 551 -32.50 14.73 -9.05
C SER A 551 -31.13 15.43 -8.99
N ASN A 552 -30.61 15.69 -7.79
CA ASN A 552 -29.33 16.34 -7.54
C ASN A 552 -28.28 15.36 -6.97
N GLY A 553 -28.62 14.08 -6.79
CA GLY A 553 -27.73 13.08 -6.20
C GLY A 553 -27.73 13.08 -4.66
N VAL A 554 -28.73 13.68 -4.01
CA VAL A 554 -28.85 13.69 -2.54
C VAL A 554 -29.71 12.50 -2.08
N PRO A 555 -29.25 11.68 -1.11
CA PRO A 555 -30.09 10.65 -0.51
C PRO A 555 -31.38 11.23 0.08
N THR A 556 -32.53 10.62 -0.25
CA THR A 556 -33.85 11.16 0.12
C THR A 556 -34.24 10.95 1.58
N ASP A 557 -33.47 10.16 2.34
CA ASP A 557 -33.73 9.81 3.73
C ASP A 557 -32.50 10.04 4.64
N GLY A 558 -32.75 10.15 5.94
CA GLY A 558 -31.75 10.48 6.94
C GLY A 558 -30.69 9.40 7.20
N LYS A 559 -30.99 8.12 6.96
CA LYS A 559 -30.03 7.01 7.19
C LYS A 559 -28.89 7.13 6.19
N PHE A 560 -29.23 7.11 4.90
CA PHE A 560 -28.22 7.19 3.84
C PHE A 560 -27.64 8.60 3.68
N LEU A 561 -28.39 9.66 3.99
CA LEU A 561 -27.82 11.01 4.04
C LEU A 561 -26.73 11.13 5.12
N ALA A 562 -26.94 10.58 6.33
CA ALA A 562 -25.92 10.58 7.37
C ALA A 562 -24.63 9.86 6.91
N MET A 563 -24.77 8.70 6.27
CA MET A 563 -23.64 7.95 5.71
C MET A 563 -22.93 8.75 4.62
N LYS A 564 -23.67 9.33 3.66
CA LYS A 564 -23.12 10.16 2.57
C LYS A 564 -22.35 11.38 3.08
N LEU A 565 -22.91 12.12 4.04
CA LEU A 565 -22.26 13.29 4.63
C LEU A 565 -20.98 12.93 5.41
N VAL A 566 -20.94 11.75 6.03
CA VAL A 566 -19.74 11.22 6.68
C VAL A 566 -18.69 10.80 5.65
N LEU A 567 -19.08 10.16 4.54
CA LEU A 567 -18.20 9.80 3.43
C LEU A 567 -17.55 11.04 2.79
N ASP A 568 -18.36 12.02 2.40
CA ASP A 568 -17.89 13.27 1.80
C ASP A 568 -17.04 14.07 2.79
N GLY A 569 -17.38 14.03 4.09
CA GLY A 569 -16.56 14.60 5.17
C GLY A 569 -15.16 13.98 5.25
N MET A 570 -15.02 12.66 5.04
CA MET A 570 -13.70 12.00 4.98
C MET A 570 -12.86 12.47 3.78
N ALA A 571 -13.50 12.77 2.65
CA ALA A 571 -12.81 13.28 1.45
C ALA A 571 -12.42 14.76 1.57
N LEU A 572 -13.16 15.55 2.36
CA LEU A 572 -12.89 16.99 2.58
C LEU A 572 -11.89 17.27 3.72
N GLN A 573 -11.83 16.42 4.74
CA GLN A 573 -11.01 16.67 5.94
C GLN A 573 -9.50 16.57 5.66
N PRO A 574 -8.65 17.29 6.42
CA PRO A 574 -7.20 17.18 6.29
C PRO A 574 -6.68 15.79 6.71
N CYS A 575 -5.47 15.46 6.26
CA CYS A 575 -4.69 14.36 6.83
C CYS A 575 -4.47 14.58 8.35
N THR A 576 -4.47 13.50 9.13
CA THR A 576 -4.42 13.49 10.62
C THR A 576 -5.40 14.47 11.29
N PRO A 577 -6.71 14.38 10.98
CA PRO A 577 -7.71 15.29 11.52
C PRO A 577 -7.95 15.04 13.02
N ASN A 578 -8.51 16.05 13.69
CA ASN A 578 -9.16 15.95 15.00
C ASN A 578 -10.70 16.04 14.84
N PHE A 579 -11.46 15.73 15.90
CA PHE A 579 -12.93 15.70 15.88
C PHE A 579 -13.54 17.03 15.43
N VAL A 580 -12.89 18.15 15.75
CA VAL A 580 -13.36 19.49 15.36
C VAL A 580 -13.24 19.66 13.84
N SER A 581 -12.09 19.32 13.26
CA SER A 581 -11.89 19.36 11.80
C SER A 581 -12.75 18.35 11.03
N ALA A 582 -12.96 17.15 11.58
CA ALA A 582 -13.81 16.13 10.96
C ALA A 582 -15.30 16.54 10.99
N ARG A 583 -15.76 17.08 12.12
CA ARG A 583 -17.10 17.69 12.24
C ARG A 583 -17.31 18.82 11.25
N ASP A 584 -16.32 19.71 11.13
CA ASP A 584 -16.42 20.86 10.22
C ASP A 584 -16.41 20.41 8.77
N ALA A 585 -15.67 19.35 8.42
CA ALA A 585 -15.74 18.71 7.11
C ALA A 585 -17.12 18.06 6.81
N ILE A 586 -17.78 17.44 7.79
CA ILE A 586 -19.16 16.92 7.65
C ILE A 586 -20.17 18.06 7.47
N LEU A 587 -19.98 19.19 8.15
CA LEU A 587 -20.81 20.40 7.96
C LEU A 587 -20.59 21.04 6.58
N ASP A 588 -19.34 21.06 6.08
CA ASP A 588 -19.04 21.54 4.73
C ASP A 588 -19.49 20.55 3.64
N ALA A 589 -19.52 19.23 3.92
CA ALA A 589 -20.16 18.24 3.06
C ALA A 589 -21.66 18.50 2.91
N ASP A 590 -22.38 18.74 4.01
CA ASP A 590 -23.80 19.13 3.97
C ASP A 590 -23.99 20.42 3.15
N LYS A 591 -23.11 21.39 3.35
CA LYS A 591 -23.12 22.64 2.60
C LYS A 591 -22.87 22.45 1.10
N ALA A 592 -22.03 21.50 0.71
CA ALA A 592 -21.75 21.18 -0.68
C ALA A 592 -22.88 20.38 -1.35
N LEU A 593 -23.47 19.42 -0.62
CA LEU A 593 -24.47 18.49 -1.13
C LEU A 593 -25.90 19.03 -1.09
N THR A 594 -26.31 19.65 0.03
CA THR A 594 -27.69 20.13 0.26
C THR A 594 -27.82 21.66 0.21
N GLY A 595 -26.69 22.38 0.14
CA GLY A 595 -26.64 23.84 0.35
C GLY A 595 -26.58 24.25 1.83
N GLY A 596 -26.55 23.28 2.76
CA GLY A 596 -26.44 23.50 4.20
C GLY A 596 -27.78 23.37 4.92
N ASP A 597 -28.76 22.68 4.33
CA ASP A 597 -30.10 22.54 4.87
C ASP A 597 -30.12 21.72 6.18
N ASN A 598 -29.09 20.90 6.45
CA ASN A 598 -28.95 20.13 7.68
C ASN A 598 -27.93 20.68 8.68
N GLN A 599 -27.38 21.88 8.44
CA GLN A 599 -26.45 22.58 9.36
C GLN A 599 -26.95 22.61 10.80
N CYS A 600 -28.26 22.83 11.02
CA CYS A 600 -28.86 22.80 12.36
C CYS A 600 -28.87 21.38 12.95
N ASP A 601 -29.21 20.35 12.20
CA ASP A 601 -29.38 18.97 12.68
C ASP A 601 -28.01 18.36 13.04
N VAL A 602 -27.00 18.59 12.20
CA VAL A 602 -25.60 18.21 12.45
C VAL A 602 -25.00 19.05 13.60
N SER A 603 -25.31 20.35 13.71
CA SER A 603 -24.82 21.20 14.81
C SER A 603 -25.51 20.96 16.16
N THR A 604 -26.75 20.44 16.17
CA THR A 604 -27.55 20.26 17.40
C THR A 604 -27.02 19.13 18.29
N VAL A 605 -26.21 18.23 17.73
CA VAL A 605 -25.38 17.26 18.48
C VAL A 605 -24.42 17.95 19.47
N SER A 606 -24.21 19.27 19.36
CA SER A 606 -23.49 20.04 20.39
C SER A 606 -24.30 20.38 21.67
N ASN A 607 -25.62 20.17 21.67
CA ASN A 607 -26.54 20.74 22.67
C ASN A 607 -27.73 19.84 23.09
N ALA A 608 -27.83 18.60 22.62
CA ALA A 608 -28.85 17.64 23.08
C ALA A 608 -28.54 17.14 24.51
N THR A 609 -29.43 17.19 25.52
CA THR A 609 -30.73 17.89 25.62
C THR A 609 -30.97 18.52 27.01
N GLY A 610 -32.04 19.32 27.10
CA GLY A 610 -32.55 19.86 28.37
C GLY A 610 -33.81 20.75 28.27
N GLY A 611 -34.92 20.24 27.70
CA GLY A 611 -36.29 20.69 28.03
C GLY A 611 -36.93 21.90 27.30
N ALA A 612 -37.78 21.59 26.31
CA ALA A 612 -39.04 22.27 25.90
C ALA A 612 -39.10 23.67 25.21
N LEU A 613 -40.06 23.74 24.27
CA LEU A 613 -40.73 24.91 23.62
C LEU A 613 -40.07 25.66 22.44
N ALA A 614 -40.45 25.23 21.23
CA ALA A 614 -40.90 26.01 20.07
C ALA A 614 -40.14 27.26 19.57
N ALA A 615 -39.47 27.08 18.42
CA ALA A 615 -39.39 27.97 17.24
C ALA A 615 -39.11 29.48 17.41
N SER A 616 -37.91 29.92 16.96
CA SER A 616 -37.77 30.79 15.76
C SER A 616 -36.32 31.21 15.47
N VAL A 617 -35.96 31.18 14.18
CA VAL A 617 -34.77 31.80 13.53
C VAL A 617 -33.40 31.46 14.14
N CYS A 618 -32.68 30.59 13.42
CA CYS A 618 -31.27 30.22 13.57
C CYS A 618 -30.37 31.31 14.19
N LYS A 619 -30.03 31.13 15.48
CA LYS A 619 -29.07 31.98 16.22
C LYS A 619 -28.29 31.18 17.28
N VAL A 620 -26.97 31.30 17.19
CA VAL A 620 -25.93 30.92 18.16
C VAL A 620 -25.58 29.43 18.24
N GLN A 621 -24.32 29.17 17.92
CA GLN A 621 -23.64 27.87 17.82
C GLN A 621 -23.21 27.28 19.18
N PHE A 622 -23.00 25.96 19.17
CA PHE A 622 -22.08 25.15 20.00
C PHE A 622 -21.80 25.61 21.45
N LYS A 623 -22.37 24.95 22.47
CA LYS A 623 -21.97 25.25 23.87
C LYS A 623 -22.16 24.21 24.99
N ARG A 624 -22.55 22.94 24.77
CA ARG A 624 -22.68 21.97 25.90
C ARG A 624 -22.01 20.61 25.79
N CYS A 625 -21.73 20.06 24.60
CA CYS A 625 -20.85 18.88 24.49
C CYS A 625 -19.35 19.19 24.75
N PHE A 626 -19.02 20.48 24.89
CA PHE A 626 -17.72 21.01 25.33
C PHE A 626 -17.93 21.81 26.63
N GLY A 627 -17.69 21.18 27.78
CA GLY A 627 -18.01 21.76 29.09
C GLY A 627 -17.00 22.78 29.62
N ILE A 628 -17.35 24.08 29.54
CA ILE A 628 -16.76 25.14 30.40
C ILE A 628 -17.89 25.88 31.12
N SER A 629 -17.96 25.75 32.44
CA SER A 629 -18.93 26.42 33.30
C SER A 629 -18.31 27.63 34.02
N ASN A 630 -18.85 28.82 33.73
CA ASN A 630 -18.54 30.05 34.47
C ASN A 630 -19.44 30.21 35.69
N PRO A 631 -18.93 30.65 36.86
CA PRO A 631 -19.76 31.16 37.94
C PRO A 631 -19.88 32.72 37.91
N ILE A 632 -21.10 33.18 37.62
CA ILE A 632 -21.77 34.34 38.24
C ILE A 632 -21.10 35.72 38.13
N MET A 633 -21.72 36.63 37.36
CA MET A 633 -21.54 38.08 37.54
C MET A 633 -22.23 38.57 38.82
N ALA A 634 -21.49 39.28 39.68
CA ALA A 634 -22.04 40.30 40.58
C ALA A 634 -21.02 41.44 40.82
N SER A 635 -21.10 42.47 39.98
CA SER A 635 -20.59 43.84 40.21
C SER A 635 -19.22 44.03 40.91
N SER A 636 -18.12 43.97 40.15
CA SER A 636 -17.11 45.06 40.13
C SER A 636 -16.09 44.84 38.98
N ARG A 637 -15.39 45.89 38.57
CA ARG A 637 -14.45 45.87 37.43
C ARG A 637 -13.16 45.13 37.77
N ASN A 638 -12.69 44.25 36.88
CA ASN A 638 -11.30 44.10 36.41
C ASN A 638 -11.25 42.95 35.38
N GLY A 639 -10.32 42.97 34.42
CA GLY A 639 -10.29 42.02 33.29
C GLY A 639 -8.96 41.29 33.12
N ASN A 640 -8.97 40.23 32.29
CA ASN A 640 -7.88 39.72 31.45
C ASN A 640 -8.30 38.36 30.83
N ASP A 641 -8.69 38.35 29.55
CA ASP A 641 -8.69 37.13 28.73
C ASP A 641 -7.30 36.99 28.06
N LYS A 642 -6.75 35.78 27.97
CA LYS A 642 -5.51 35.50 27.21
C LYS A 642 -5.82 34.99 25.80
N PRO A 643 -5.06 35.36 24.74
CA PRO A 643 -5.36 34.96 23.36
C PRO A 643 -4.94 33.52 23.03
N GLU A 644 -5.57 32.97 21.98
CA GLU A 644 -5.24 31.67 21.39
C GLU A 644 -3.88 31.69 20.65
N LEU A 645 -3.08 30.62 20.81
CA LEU A 645 -1.71 30.53 20.30
C LEU A 645 -1.64 29.98 18.87
N LYS A 646 -0.99 30.69 17.96
CA LYS A 646 -0.78 30.24 16.57
C LYS A 646 0.50 29.40 16.44
N LYS A 647 0.36 28.11 16.09
CA LYS A 647 1.48 27.20 15.83
C LYS A 647 2.20 27.51 14.51
N ARG A 648 3.54 27.51 14.49
CA ARG A 648 4.38 27.74 13.29
C ARG A 648 5.68 26.95 13.32
N ALA A 649 5.93 26.14 12.29
CA ALA A 649 7.24 25.55 12.02
C ALA A 649 8.11 26.51 11.20
N VAL A 650 9.39 26.64 11.58
CA VAL A 650 10.35 27.57 10.99
C VAL A 650 11.67 26.85 10.75
N ALA A 651 12.34 27.14 9.64
CA ALA A 651 13.75 26.79 9.43
C ALA A 651 14.63 27.98 9.87
N GLY A 652 15.61 27.75 10.75
CA GLY A 652 16.52 28.78 11.24
C GLY A 652 17.95 28.52 10.77
N SER A 653 18.43 29.33 9.84
CA SER A 653 19.68 29.13 9.09
C SER A 653 20.79 30.07 9.56
N PHE A 654 21.79 29.52 10.23
CA PHE A 654 23.01 30.23 10.59
C PHE A 654 24.07 30.12 9.48
N LEU A 655 24.59 31.26 9.02
CA LEU A 655 25.73 31.30 8.10
C LEU A 655 27.02 31.50 8.89
N PHE A 656 27.99 30.62 8.67
CA PHE A 656 29.31 30.66 9.30
C PHE A 656 30.40 31.00 8.29
N ARG A 657 31.47 31.66 8.75
CA ARG A 657 32.75 31.77 8.02
C ARG A 657 33.92 31.44 8.93
N TYR A 658 35.04 31.03 8.34
CA TYR A 658 36.30 30.76 9.02
C TYR A 658 37.38 31.72 8.49
N PRO A 659 37.63 32.87 9.14
CA PRO A 659 38.64 33.84 8.73
C PRO A 659 40.02 33.19 8.62
N ASP A 660 40.71 33.41 7.49
CA ASP A 660 41.98 32.76 7.13
C ASP A 660 41.93 31.21 7.07
N GLY A 661 40.72 30.61 7.04
CA GLY A 661 40.53 29.16 7.21
C GLY A 661 40.70 28.65 8.65
N ASP A 662 40.82 29.55 9.64
CA ASP A 662 40.98 29.18 11.05
C ASP A 662 39.62 29.04 11.73
N GLU A 663 39.17 27.80 11.93
CA GLU A 663 37.92 27.47 12.64
C GLU A 663 37.87 28.05 14.07
N LYS A 664 39.01 28.33 14.70
CA LYS A 664 39.04 28.97 16.04
C LYS A 664 38.56 30.42 16.02
N LYS A 665 38.51 31.03 14.83
CA LYS A 665 37.96 32.37 14.59
C LYS A 665 36.59 32.29 13.93
N ALA A 666 35.90 31.14 14.01
CA ALA A 666 34.59 30.98 13.40
C ALA A 666 33.67 32.15 13.77
N GLN A 667 33.03 32.75 12.77
CA GLN A 667 32.08 33.83 12.95
C GLN A 667 30.73 33.41 12.39
N VAL A 668 29.66 33.79 13.08
CA VAL A 668 28.28 33.57 12.67
C VAL A 668 27.64 34.89 12.26
N ALA A 669 26.98 34.92 11.10
CA ALA A 669 26.24 36.10 10.65
C ALA A 669 24.88 36.15 11.34
N LEU A 670 24.55 37.30 11.94
CA LEU A 670 23.22 37.60 12.45
C LEU A 670 22.63 38.79 11.71
N PHE A 671 21.36 38.65 11.33
CA PHE A 671 20.62 39.59 10.50
C PHE A 671 19.66 40.38 11.38
N ARG A 672 19.63 41.71 11.21
CA ARG A 672 18.75 42.61 11.95
C ARG A 672 17.42 42.71 11.21
N ARG A 673 16.41 42.03 11.73
CA ARG A 673 15.04 42.01 11.17
C ARG A 673 14.49 43.42 11.03
N SER A 674 13.84 43.74 9.92
CA SER A 674 13.39 45.10 9.62
C SER A 674 12.12 45.52 10.38
N GLY A 675 11.77 46.80 10.34
CA GLY A 675 10.45 47.28 10.80
C GLY A 675 9.27 46.79 9.94
N ALA A 676 9.51 46.17 8.78
CA ALA A 676 8.46 45.70 7.87
C ALA A 676 7.96 44.28 8.18
N VAL A 677 8.78 43.44 8.84
CA VAL A 677 8.39 42.07 9.17
C VAL A 677 7.38 42.01 10.32
N ARG A 678 6.56 40.95 10.37
CA ARG A 678 5.42 40.85 11.29
C ARG A 678 5.77 40.53 12.75
N THR A 679 6.96 40.00 13.02
CA THR A 679 7.38 39.54 14.36
C THR A 679 8.87 39.78 14.58
N TYR A 680 9.21 40.13 15.82
CA TYR A 680 10.58 40.38 16.30
C TYR A 680 11.34 41.44 15.48
N GLN A 681 10.68 42.56 15.18
CA GLN A 681 11.26 43.71 14.49
C GLN A 681 12.50 44.24 15.22
N HIS A 682 13.51 44.66 14.46
CA HIS A 682 14.81 45.19 14.89
C HIS A 682 15.71 44.26 15.72
N LYS A 683 15.27 43.00 15.96
CA LYS A 683 16.05 41.97 16.66
C LYS A 683 17.06 41.29 15.74
N LEU A 684 18.16 40.81 16.33
CA LEU A 684 19.14 39.95 15.65
C LEU A 684 18.62 38.51 15.57
N ALA A 685 18.69 37.91 14.38
CA ALA A 685 18.22 36.55 14.09
C ALA A 685 19.18 35.81 13.14
N PRO A 686 19.15 34.47 13.06
CA PRO A 686 19.53 33.78 11.83
C PRO A 686 18.58 34.18 10.68
N ILE A 687 18.95 33.80 9.45
CA ILE A 687 18.00 33.74 8.33
C ILE A 687 16.88 32.80 8.73
N SER A 688 15.60 33.16 8.54
CA SER A 688 14.52 32.34 9.05
C SER A 688 13.16 32.60 8.41
N GLY A 689 12.59 31.55 7.82
CA GLY A 689 11.22 31.57 7.31
C GLY A 689 10.43 30.31 7.63
N SER A 690 9.14 30.39 7.30
CA SER A 690 8.17 29.36 7.68
C SER A 690 8.29 28.15 6.75
N VAL A 691 8.17 26.93 7.30
CA VAL A 691 8.07 25.72 6.47
C VAL A 691 6.72 25.76 5.74
N GLU A 692 6.75 25.85 4.42
CA GLU A 692 5.54 25.93 3.59
C GLU A 692 5.06 24.55 3.12
N LYS A 693 3.83 24.46 2.60
CA LYS A 693 3.25 23.19 2.12
C LYS A 693 3.99 22.59 0.93
N ASP A 694 4.65 23.44 0.14
CA ASP A 694 5.33 23.06 -1.10
C ASP A 694 6.84 22.79 -0.86
N ASP A 695 7.35 23.07 0.35
CA ASP A 695 8.71 22.73 0.74
C ASP A 695 8.83 21.23 1.03
N ALA A 696 9.67 20.52 0.27
CA ALA A 696 9.83 19.06 0.41
C ALA A 696 10.30 18.60 1.80
N ASN A 697 11.00 19.46 2.55
CA ASN A 697 11.39 19.29 3.95
C ASN A 697 11.96 20.61 4.53
N PRO A 698 12.18 20.75 5.85
CA PRO A 698 12.71 21.98 6.44
C PRO A 698 14.12 22.39 5.97
N LEU A 699 14.92 21.49 5.38
CA LEU A 699 16.21 21.84 4.76
C LEU A 699 16.00 22.48 3.39
N ALA A 700 14.96 22.10 2.64
CA ALA A 700 14.54 22.79 1.44
C ALA A 700 14.07 24.21 1.75
N THR A 701 13.24 24.38 2.80
CA THR A 701 12.91 25.70 3.38
C THR A 701 14.18 26.50 3.68
N ALA A 702 15.12 25.94 4.46
CA ALA A 702 16.37 26.61 4.82
C ALA A 702 17.16 27.14 3.62
N LEU A 703 17.28 26.34 2.55
CA LEU A 703 17.97 26.74 1.32
C LEU A 703 17.18 27.75 0.46
N ARG A 704 15.85 27.71 0.51
CA ARG A 704 14.97 28.68 -0.15
C ARG A 704 15.08 30.05 0.54
N GLU A 705 14.90 30.09 1.86
CA GLU A 705 14.97 31.32 2.67
C GLU A 705 16.35 31.97 2.59
N ILE A 706 17.46 31.21 2.66
CA ILE A 706 18.82 31.80 2.44
C ILE A 706 18.91 32.48 1.07
N LYS A 707 18.36 31.86 0.02
CA LYS A 707 18.40 32.41 -1.33
C LYS A 707 17.51 33.64 -1.49
N GLU A 708 16.36 33.67 -0.82
CA GLU A 708 15.40 34.78 -0.85
C GLU A 708 15.91 35.96 -0.01
N GLU A 709 16.31 35.73 1.24
CA GLU A 709 16.79 36.74 2.18
C GLU A 709 18.21 37.27 1.89
N THR A 710 19.05 36.55 1.11
CA THR A 710 20.46 36.96 0.86
C THR A 710 20.98 36.85 -0.59
N ASN A 711 20.21 36.29 -1.51
CA ASN A 711 20.64 35.94 -2.88
C ASN A 711 21.84 34.95 -2.97
N LEU A 712 22.23 34.30 -1.87
CA LEU A 712 23.17 33.18 -1.90
C LEU A 712 22.47 31.93 -2.41
N ASP A 713 23.05 31.28 -3.42
CA ASP A 713 22.55 29.99 -3.93
C ASP A 713 23.41 28.83 -3.42
N ARG A 714 22.96 27.59 -3.66
CA ARG A 714 23.59 26.36 -3.15
C ARG A 714 25.07 26.19 -3.52
N HIS A 715 25.59 26.86 -4.55
CA HIS A 715 27.03 26.81 -4.86
C HIS A 715 27.87 27.69 -3.92
N SER A 716 27.26 28.70 -3.30
CA SER A 716 27.89 29.60 -2.32
C SER A 716 27.88 29.03 -0.89
N LEU A 717 27.25 27.88 -0.68
CA LEU A 717 26.99 27.30 0.62
C LEU A 717 27.59 25.89 0.72
N GLU A 718 28.05 25.54 1.90
CA GLU A 718 28.35 24.16 2.30
C GLU A 718 27.47 23.82 3.51
N PRO A 719 26.63 22.78 3.48
CA PRO A 719 25.94 22.32 4.68
C PRO A 719 26.96 21.90 5.73
N LEU A 720 26.95 22.56 6.89
CA LEU A 720 27.76 22.17 8.04
C LEU A 720 26.99 21.20 8.91
N ARG A 721 25.87 21.64 9.48
CA ARG A 721 25.16 20.89 10.52
C ARG A 721 23.64 21.11 10.51
N ILE A 722 22.92 20.03 10.81
CA ILE A 722 21.52 19.98 11.20
C ILE A 722 21.48 19.84 12.72
N GLY A 723 20.81 20.79 13.37
CA GLY A 723 20.60 20.76 14.82
C GLY A 723 19.29 20.08 15.21
N LYS A 724 19.21 19.66 16.48
CA LYS A 724 18.01 19.00 17.01
C LYS A 724 16.81 19.97 17.04
N PRO A 725 15.67 19.69 16.37
CA PRO A 725 14.50 20.56 16.43
C PRO A 725 13.89 20.64 17.82
N TYR A 726 13.29 21.79 18.15
CA TYR A 726 12.61 22.05 19.43
C TYR A 726 11.42 22.98 19.27
N SER A 727 10.54 23.01 20.26
CA SER A 727 9.39 23.93 20.28
C SER A 727 9.34 24.79 21.54
N PHE A 728 8.79 26.00 21.43
CA PHE A 728 8.54 26.89 22.57
C PHE A 728 7.33 27.80 22.34
N VAL A 729 6.69 28.24 23.42
CA VAL A 729 5.60 29.21 23.39
C VAL A 729 6.13 30.61 23.66
N ASP A 730 5.72 31.58 22.84
CA ASP A 730 5.84 33.01 23.10
C ASP A 730 4.44 33.62 23.25
N GLU A 731 4.03 33.80 24.50
CA GLU A 731 2.74 34.40 24.83
C GLU A 731 2.62 35.85 24.34
N SER A 732 3.74 36.60 24.25
CA SER A 732 3.74 38.04 23.96
C SER A 732 3.25 38.37 22.55
N ILE A 733 3.43 37.44 21.61
CA ILE A 733 2.91 37.50 20.24
C ILE A 733 1.85 36.42 19.96
N SER A 734 1.45 35.69 21.00
CA SER A 734 0.52 34.56 20.97
C SER A 734 0.86 33.51 19.92
N ARG A 735 2.08 32.95 20.00
CA ARG A 735 2.56 31.88 19.10
C ARG A 735 3.20 30.71 19.84
N GLU A 736 3.14 29.55 19.19
CA GLU A 736 3.96 28.39 19.50
C GLU A 736 4.85 28.14 18.28
N TRP A 737 6.16 28.15 18.50
CA TRP A 737 7.16 27.96 17.45
C TRP A 737 7.74 26.56 17.52
N THR A 738 7.96 25.93 16.37
CA THR A 738 8.82 24.75 16.20
C THR A 738 10.00 25.16 15.32
N ILE A 739 11.19 25.20 15.90
CA ILE A 739 12.41 25.65 15.23
C ILE A 739 13.20 24.44 14.74
N ASN A 740 13.56 24.44 13.46
CA ASN A 740 14.47 23.49 12.82
C ASN A 740 15.79 24.24 12.53
N PRO A 741 16.82 24.12 13.38
CA PRO A 741 18.05 24.89 13.23
C PRO A 741 19.05 24.22 12.29
N PHE A 742 19.65 25.01 11.41
CA PHE A 742 20.64 24.60 10.41
C PHE A 742 21.86 25.52 10.44
N ALA A 743 23.04 24.99 10.11
CA ALA A 743 24.27 25.76 9.90
C ALA A 743 24.86 25.46 8.53
N PHE A 744 25.33 26.51 7.86
CA PHE A 744 26.00 26.45 6.57
C PHE A 744 27.30 27.26 6.62
N ARG A 745 28.36 26.78 5.96
CA ARG A 745 29.56 27.57 5.70
C ARG A 745 29.34 28.40 4.45
N LEU A 746 29.63 29.68 4.53
CA LEU A 746 29.77 30.54 3.36
C LEU A 746 31.08 30.20 2.66
N LYS A 747 31.00 29.83 1.38
CA LYS A 747 32.17 29.55 0.54
C LYS A 747 32.76 30.83 -0.01
N ASP A 748 34.08 30.94 0.05
CA ASP A 748 34.81 32.07 -0.52
C ASP A 748 34.82 32.03 -2.05
N LYS A 749 35.15 33.17 -2.67
CA LYS A 749 35.28 33.30 -4.13
C LYS A 749 36.35 32.36 -4.71
N SER A 750 37.38 32.03 -3.94
CA SER A 750 38.40 31.04 -4.28
C SER A 750 37.87 29.60 -4.36
N GLU A 751 36.76 29.32 -3.68
CA GLU A 751 36.10 28.00 -3.64
C GLU A 751 34.91 27.91 -4.61
N GLY A 752 34.73 28.93 -5.47
CA GLY A 752 33.59 29.04 -6.39
C GLY A 752 32.30 29.58 -5.77
N GLY A 753 32.32 30.01 -4.51
CA GLY A 753 31.19 30.70 -3.88
C GLY A 753 31.14 32.20 -4.21
N LYS A 754 30.10 32.89 -3.74
CA LYS A 754 30.00 34.36 -3.87
C LYS A 754 30.81 35.12 -2.80
N GLY A 755 31.20 34.45 -1.70
CA GLY A 755 31.84 35.08 -0.55
C GLY A 755 30.94 36.08 0.20
N GLU A 756 31.52 36.80 1.16
CA GLU A 756 30.84 37.83 1.97
C GLU A 756 30.16 38.92 1.12
N GLU A 757 30.83 39.41 0.07
CA GLU A 757 30.27 40.37 -0.89
C GLU A 757 29.01 39.86 -1.63
N GLY A 758 28.73 38.55 -1.56
CA GLY A 758 27.56 37.92 -2.15
C GLY A 758 26.27 38.10 -1.34
N ILE A 759 26.36 38.47 -0.06
CA ILE A 759 25.20 38.64 0.82
C ILE A 759 24.51 39.97 0.47
N MET A 760 23.41 39.88 -0.26
CA MET A 760 22.54 41.02 -0.58
C MET A 760 21.20 40.80 0.10
N THR A 761 20.96 41.52 1.19
CA THR A 761 19.72 41.44 1.97
C THR A 761 18.54 42.03 1.22
N ASP A 762 17.36 41.44 1.41
CA ASP A 762 16.10 41.94 0.87
C ASP A 762 15.39 42.87 1.87
N TRP A 763 14.07 43.03 1.76
CA TRP A 763 13.27 43.90 2.62
C TRP A 763 13.04 43.35 4.04
N GLU A 764 13.31 42.06 4.30
CA GLU A 764 13.16 41.45 5.63
C GLU A 764 14.19 41.97 6.64
N HIS A 765 15.31 42.54 6.20
CA HIS A 765 16.44 42.95 7.05
C HIS A 765 16.91 44.39 6.83
N GLU A 766 17.31 45.06 7.91
CA GLU A 766 17.91 46.41 7.90
C GLU A 766 19.44 46.39 7.75
N GLY A 767 20.06 45.22 7.92
CA GLY A 767 21.50 45.00 7.88
C GLY A 767 21.86 43.70 8.59
N TRP A 768 23.15 43.36 8.61
CA TRP A 768 23.65 42.13 9.21
C TRP A 768 25.11 42.32 9.67
N GLU A 769 25.53 41.56 10.67
CA GLU A 769 26.85 41.66 11.30
C GLU A 769 27.44 40.27 11.59
N TRP A 770 28.77 40.15 11.59
CA TRP A 770 29.47 38.93 12.04
C TRP A 770 29.73 38.99 13.55
N HIS A 771 29.36 37.93 14.25
CA HIS A 771 29.61 37.76 15.67
C HIS A 771 30.51 36.55 15.94
N ASP A 772 31.30 36.61 17.00
CA ASP A 772 31.87 35.40 17.59
C ASP A 772 30.71 34.57 18.20
N PRO A 773 30.56 33.26 17.89
CA PRO A 773 29.49 32.42 18.42
C PRO A 773 29.43 32.42 19.96
N SER A 774 30.55 32.59 20.65
CA SER A 774 30.63 32.63 22.11
C SER A 774 30.16 33.97 22.73
N GLU A 775 30.13 35.05 21.94
CA GLU A 775 29.61 36.35 22.37
C GLU A 775 28.07 36.45 22.24
N VAL A 776 27.44 35.56 21.47
CA VAL A 776 25.98 35.53 21.26
C VAL A 776 25.29 35.13 22.58
N ASN A 777 24.44 36.02 23.11
CA ASN A 777 23.81 35.84 24.42
C ASN A 777 22.35 36.32 24.46
N GLU A 778 21.55 35.79 25.38
CA GLU A 778 20.11 36.11 25.55
C GLU A 778 19.85 37.46 26.28
N SER A 779 20.85 38.34 26.45
CA SER A 779 20.62 39.61 27.14
C SER A 779 19.82 40.59 26.26
N GLU A 780 18.96 41.40 26.89
CA GLU A 780 18.21 42.45 26.19
C GLU A 780 19.13 43.44 25.46
N ARG A 781 20.36 43.64 25.98
CA ARG A 781 21.39 44.49 25.38
C ARG A 781 21.95 43.92 24.07
N PHE A 782 22.07 42.60 23.97
CA PHE A 782 22.48 41.94 22.71
C PHE A 782 21.33 42.00 21.68
N GLY A 783 20.08 41.89 22.15
CA GLY A 783 18.91 42.18 21.32
C GLY A 783 18.57 41.09 20.30
N GLY A 784 18.85 39.83 20.62
CA GLY A 784 18.45 38.68 19.81
C GLY A 784 16.94 38.40 19.82
N VAL A 785 16.49 37.57 18.87
CA VAL A 785 15.18 36.90 18.91
C VAL A 785 15.11 35.91 20.09
N PRO A 786 13.91 35.55 20.60
CA PRO A 786 13.78 34.59 21.69
C PRO A 786 14.45 33.25 21.33
N LYS A 787 15.21 32.68 22.28
CA LYS A 787 15.90 31.38 22.13
C LYS A 787 16.97 31.36 21.03
N LEU A 788 17.50 32.52 20.62
CA LEU A 788 18.60 32.62 19.65
C LEU A 788 19.81 31.76 20.04
N VAL A 789 20.19 31.76 21.31
CA VAL A 789 21.35 31.02 21.81
C VAL A 789 21.06 29.53 21.85
N ASN A 790 19.84 29.11 22.20
CA ASN A 790 19.42 27.70 22.14
C ASN A 790 19.45 27.18 20.69
N SER A 791 18.95 27.97 19.73
CA SER A 791 19.05 27.64 18.29
C SER A 791 20.50 27.52 17.82
N LEU A 792 21.39 28.42 18.27
CA LEU A 792 22.80 28.41 17.90
C LEU A 792 23.53 27.18 18.50
N ARG A 793 23.37 26.90 19.80
CA ARG A 793 23.99 25.75 20.49
C ARG A 793 23.62 24.41 19.86
N ARG A 794 22.39 24.27 19.35
CA ARG A 794 21.93 23.07 18.64
C ARG A 794 22.62 22.81 17.32
N VAL A 795 23.29 23.80 16.73
CA VAL A 795 24.14 23.63 15.53
C VAL A 795 25.63 23.85 15.84
N TRP A 796 25.96 24.46 16.97
CA TRP A 796 27.31 24.83 17.40
C TRP A 796 27.53 24.48 18.89
N PRO A 797 27.51 23.18 19.26
CA PRO A 797 27.69 22.70 20.63
C PRO A 797 29.07 23.03 21.23
N GLU A 798 30.04 23.45 20.41
CA GLU A 798 31.33 24.00 20.85
C GLU A 798 31.16 25.11 21.90
N TYR A 799 30.04 25.84 21.85
CA TYR A 799 29.64 26.83 22.84
C TYR A 799 29.64 26.25 24.27
N ASP A 800 29.11 25.04 24.45
CA ASP A 800 28.92 24.39 25.76
C ASP A 800 30.00 23.34 26.10
N LEU A 801 30.72 22.84 25.09
CA LEU A 801 31.81 21.86 25.26
C LEU A 801 33.15 22.48 25.67
N GLY A 802 33.35 23.77 25.39
CA GLY A 802 34.64 24.43 25.55
C GLY A 802 35.62 24.14 24.39
N PRO A 803 36.77 24.86 24.33
CA PRO A 803 37.56 24.98 23.11
C PRO A 803 38.23 23.68 22.66
N ASP A 804 38.76 22.86 23.58
CA ASP A 804 39.51 21.65 23.22
C ASP A 804 38.59 20.48 22.81
N ALA A 805 37.48 20.30 23.52
CA ALA A 805 36.46 19.30 23.21
C ALA A 805 35.67 19.68 21.95
N GLY A 806 35.27 20.96 21.83
CA GLY A 806 34.62 21.49 20.63
C GLY A 806 35.49 21.36 19.38
N LYS A 807 36.78 21.69 19.46
CA LYS A 807 37.71 21.50 18.33
C LYS A 807 37.82 20.02 17.92
N ALA A 808 37.85 19.10 18.88
CA ALA A 808 37.87 17.67 18.59
C ALA A 808 36.62 17.25 17.80
N LEU A 809 35.44 17.71 18.23
CA LEU A 809 34.17 17.42 17.55
C LEU A 809 34.13 17.96 16.11
N THR A 810 34.51 19.22 15.88
CA THR A 810 34.49 19.80 14.51
C THR A 810 35.43 19.06 13.57
N SER A 811 36.69 18.87 13.99
CA SER A 811 37.72 18.17 13.22
C SER A 811 37.30 16.75 12.83
N ASP A 812 36.68 16.01 13.75
CA ASP A 812 36.30 14.63 13.51
C ASP A 812 34.96 14.47 12.80
N LEU A 813 34.00 15.39 12.99
CA LEU A 813 32.79 15.44 12.15
C LEU A 813 33.16 15.69 10.69
N GLN A 814 34.07 16.65 10.42
CA GLN A 814 34.57 16.86 9.07
C GLN A 814 35.25 15.59 8.53
N ARG A 815 36.14 14.96 9.32
CA ARG A 815 36.80 13.71 8.93
C ARG A 815 35.82 12.55 8.65
N LEU A 816 34.73 12.45 9.40
CA LEU A 816 33.66 11.46 9.17
C LEU A 816 32.86 11.72 7.90
N ARG A 817 32.61 13.00 7.61
CA ARG A 817 31.82 13.46 6.45
C ARG A 817 32.59 13.34 5.14
N ASP A 818 33.86 13.69 5.18
CA ASP A 818 34.76 13.77 4.02
C ASP A 818 35.45 12.42 3.72
N ASP A 819 35.25 11.38 4.56
CA ASP A 819 35.74 10.00 4.32
C ASP A 819 34.79 9.20 3.42
N HIS A 820 35.21 9.05 2.16
CA HIS A 820 34.55 8.24 1.13
C HIS A 820 35.25 6.89 0.85
N GLU A 821 36.27 6.51 1.62
CA GLU A 821 37.03 5.26 1.46
C GLU A 821 36.61 4.19 2.49
N SER A 822 36.24 4.62 3.69
CA SER A 822 35.75 3.76 4.78
C SER A 822 34.31 3.30 4.56
N GLY A 823 34.04 2.02 4.85
CA GLY A 823 32.68 1.49 4.90
C GLY A 823 31.97 1.79 6.23
N ALA A 824 30.64 1.59 6.28
CA ALA A 824 29.78 1.92 7.44
C ALA A 824 30.34 1.46 8.81
N ARG A 825 30.93 0.25 8.89
CA ARG A 825 31.51 -0.30 10.12
C ARG A 825 32.67 0.55 10.65
N GLN A 826 33.56 1.01 9.76
CA GLN A 826 34.73 1.82 10.07
C GLN A 826 34.33 3.23 10.49
N LEU A 827 33.40 3.86 9.77
CA LEU A 827 32.86 5.19 10.10
C LEU A 827 32.16 5.20 11.46
N ALA A 828 31.35 4.18 11.76
CA ALA A 828 30.78 3.99 13.10
C ALA A 828 31.86 3.76 14.18
N GLY A 829 33.00 3.13 13.84
CA GLY A 829 34.16 3.05 14.73
C GLY A 829 34.80 4.41 14.99
N MET A 830 35.01 5.21 13.93
CA MET A 830 35.50 6.59 14.02
C MET A 830 34.58 7.46 14.87
N ALA A 831 33.26 7.32 14.74
CA ALA A 831 32.29 8.06 15.56
C ALA A 831 32.37 7.69 17.06
N ILE A 832 32.54 6.40 17.39
CA ILE A 832 32.79 5.98 18.78
C ILE A 832 34.10 6.59 19.31
N SER A 833 35.18 6.55 18.53
CA SER A 833 36.46 7.18 18.91
C SER A 833 36.35 8.70 19.07
N THR A 834 35.54 9.36 18.24
CA THR A 834 35.26 10.81 18.34
C THR A 834 34.53 11.13 19.64
N LEU A 835 33.45 10.41 19.94
CA LEU A 835 32.70 10.59 21.20
C LEU A 835 33.62 10.40 22.41
N ARG A 836 34.48 9.38 22.38
CA ARG A 836 35.51 9.13 23.40
C ARG A 836 36.50 10.30 23.54
N GLU A 837 37.02 10.82 22.43
CA GLU A 837 38.01 11.90 22.44
C GLU A 837 37.41 13.24 22.91
N VAL A 838 36.16 13.53 22.53
CA VAL A 838 35.41 14.70 23.02
C VAL A 838 35.17 14.57 24.52
N ILE A 839 34.63 13.44 25.01
CA ILE A 839 34.42 13.18 26.44
C ILE A 839 35.72 13.32 27.24
N ALA A 840 36.85 12.81 26.72
CA ALA A 840 38.15 12.90 27.39
C ALA A 840 38.72 14.33 27.49
N LYS A 841 38.14 15.30 26.74
CA LYS A 841 38.54 16.72 26.72
C LYS A 841 37.52 17.66 27.36
N MET A 842 36.30 17.19 27.66
CA MET A 842 35.28 17.96 28.36
C MET A 842 35.67 18.19 29.82
N ASP A 843 35.38 19.39 30.36
CA ASP A 843 35.45 19.60 31.81
C ASP A 843 34.46 18.63 32.49
N SER A 844 35.02 17.73 33.27
CA SER A 844 34.30 16.65 33.95
C SER A 844 34.47 16.73 35.47
N SER A 845 34.83 17.92 35.98
CA SER A 845 34.94 18.21 37.41
C SER A 845 33.58 18.10 38.13
N ALA A 846 32.50 18.48 37.44
CA ALA A 846 31.12 18.23 37.84
C ALA A 846 30.38 17.48 36.72
N MET A 847 30.04 16.20 36.98
CA MET A 847 29.26 15.36 36.06
C MET A 847 27.78 15.43 36.43
N ASP A 848 27.16 16.58 36.15
CA ASP A 848 25.74 16.81 36.38
C ASP A 848 24.89 16.60 35.11
N ASN A 849 23.61 16.99 35.15
CA ASN A 849 22.70 16.85 34.01
C ASN A 849 23.19 17.64 32.77
N THR A 850 23.82 18.80 32.97
CA THR A 850 24.38 19.64 31.88
C THR A 850 25.50 18.90 31.15
N TRP A 851 26.39 18.25 31.92
CA TRP A 851 27.44 17.41 31.35
C TRP A 851 26.85 16.27 30.51
N TRP A 852 25.78 15.63 30.99
CA TRP A 852 25.13 14.54 30.26
C TRP A 852 24.36 15.03 29.03
N GLU A 853 23.65 16.15 29.11
CA GLU A 853 23.04 16.83 27.96
C GLU A 853 24.08 17.13 26.88
N ASN A 854 25.24 17.66 27.25
CA ASN A 854 26.35 17.90 26.32
C ASN A 854 26.86 16.62 25.64
N VAL A 855 27.05 15.51 26.38
CA VAL A 855 27.44 14.21 25.79
C VAL A 855 26.39 13.68 24.82
N ARG A 856 25.10 13.78 25.16
CA ARG A 856 24.02 13.38 24.26
C ARG A 856 23.93 14.29 23.03
N MET A 857 24.20 15.58 23.17
CA MET A 857 24.25 16.54 22.05
C MET A 857 25.41 16.22 21.09
N VAL A 858 26.60 15.87 21.62
CA VAL A 858 27.73 15.35 20.82
C VAL A 858 27.33 14.10 20.03
N ALA A 859 26.69 13.14 20.69
CA ALA A 859 26.23 11.91 20.04
C ALA A 859 25.17 12.18 18.94
N TRP A 860 24.21 13.08 19.17
CA TRP A 860 23.28 13.52 18.14
C TRP A 860 24.01 14.10 16.92
N HIS A 861 25.02 14.96 17.14
CA HIS A 861 25.78 15.51 16.03
C HIS A 861 26.53 14.44 15.25
N LEU A 862 27.11 13.44 15.90
CA LEU A 862 27.74 12.31 15.20
C LEU A 862 26.70 11.48 14.40
N CYS A 863 25.52 11.21 14.96
CA CYS A 863 24.43 10.50 14.28
C CYS A 863 23.91 11.23 13.03
N LYS A 864 23.76 12.57 13.09
CA LYS A 864 23.08 13.37 12.06
C LYS A 864 24.01 14.18 11.14
N ASN A 865 25.26 14.41 11.55
CA ASN A 865 26.21 15.29 10.85
C ASN A 865 27.58 14.65 10.57
N GLY A 866 27.75 13.35 10.89
CA GLY A 866 28.89 12.57 10.41
C GLY A 866 28.76 12.30 8.91
N ARG A 867 28.22 11.14 8.52
CA ARG A 867 27.90 10.82 7.12
C ARG A 867 26.53 10.15 7.02
N GLU A 868 25.55 10.89 6.49
CA GLU A 868 24.13 10.51 6.58
C GLU A 868 23.79 9.18 5.89
N SER A 869 24.39 8.87 4.74
CA SER A 869 24.22 7.58 4.05
C SER A 869 24.66 6.39 4.91
N MET A 870 25.64 6.59 5.79
CA MET A 870 26.18 5.63 6.74
C MET A 870 25.60 5.78 8.16
N GLY A 871 24.58 6.65 8.31
CA GLY A 871 24.02 7.06 9.59
C GLY A 871 23.39 5.95 10.41
N ALA A 872 22.91 4.85 9.80
CA ALA A 872 22.33 3.71 10.52
C ALA A 872 23.36 3.04 11.44
N ALA A 873 24.52 2.66 10.90
CA ALA A 873 25.61 2.05 11.66
C ALA A 873 26.15 2.97 12.75
N ILE A 874 26.32 4.26 12.43
CA ILE A 874 26.77 5.28 13.38
C ILE A 874 25.76 5.41 14.53
N THR A 875 24.46 5.51 14.20
CA THR A 875 23.38 5.66 15.18
C THR A 875 23.27 4.43 16.09
N SER A 876 23.18 3.23 15.52
CA SER A 876 23.09 1.99 16.30
C SER A 876 24.30 1.78 17.22
N ALA A 877 25.49 2.22 16.81
CA ALA A 877 26.68 2.13 17.63
C ALA A 877 26.65 3.15 18.79
N LEU A 878 26.26 4.40 18.50
CA LEU A 878 26.26 5.47 19.50
C LEU A 878 25.18 5.31 20.56
N VAL A 879 23.95 4.89 20.22
CA VAL A 879 22.91 4.66 21.25
C VAL A 879 23.28 3.50 22.19
N ALA A 880 23.96 2.47 21.67
CA ALA A 880 24.52 1.38 22.49
C ALA A 880 25.68 1.85 23.40
N VAL A 881 26.46 2.86 22.98
CA VAL A 881 27.45 3.51 23.84
C VAL A 881 26.77 4.36 24.92
N LEU A 882 25.75 5.14 24.58
CA LEU A 882 25.03 5.99 25.54
C LEU A 882 24.38 5.17 26.67
N ASP A 883 23.81 4.00 26.36
CA ASP A 883 23.26 3.06 27.36
C ASP A 883 24.32 2.56 28.36
N ARG A 884 25.53 2.25 27.87
CA ARG A 884 26.67 1.91 28.74
C ARG A 884 27.13 3.11 29.58
N ILE A 885 27.13 4.33 29.02
CA ILE A 885 27.51 5.55 29.75
C ILE A 885 26.50 5.83 30.87
N GLU A 886 25.21 5.79 30.59
CA GLU A 886 24.14 5.96 31.58
C GLU A 886 24.24 4.93 32.71
N SER A 887 24.52 3.67 32.37
CA SER A 887 24.79 2.59 33.33
C SER A 887 26.01 2.84 34.23
N VAL A 888 26.98 3.65 33.81
CA VAL A 888 28.11 4.11 34.66
C VAL A 888 27.74 5.38 35.45
N LEU A 889 26.98 6.30 34.85
CA LEU A 889 26.48 7.51 35.53
C LEU A 889 25.61 7.17 36.75
N ALA A 890 24.81 6.10 36.67
CA ALA A 890 23.99 5.59 37.78
C ALA A 890 24.80 5.03 38.97
N GLN A 891 26.10 4.77 38.83
CA GLN A 891 26.92 4.19 39.89
C GLN A 891 27.36 5.26 40.90
N SER A 892 27.50 4.87 42.18
CA SER A 892 27.93 5.75 43.28
C SER A 892 29.47 5.89 43.33
N LEU A 893 30.06 6.41 42.25
CA LEU A 893 31.49 6.65 42.09
C LEU A 893 31.83 8.15 42.10
N ALA A 894 33.08 8.52 42.40
CA ALA A 894 33.54 9.90 42.28
C ALA A 894 33.72 10.30 40.78
N PRO A 895 33.59 11.59 40.39
CA PRO A 895 33.69 12.00 38.99
C PRO A 895 34.94 11.51 38.24
N PRO A 896 36.17 11.55 38.81
CA PRO A 896 37.36 11.02 38.13
C PRO A 896 37.27 9.51 37.83
N GLU A 897 36.69 8.73 38.75
CA GLU A 897 36.48 7.28 38.57
C GLU A 897 35.38 6.99 37.55
N LYS A 898 34.30 7.79 37.55
CA LYS A 898 33.23 7.71 36.55
C LYS A 898 33.76 7.95 35.14
N ILE A 899 34.56 8.99 34.92
CA ILE A 899 35.16 9.28 33.60
C ILE A 899 36.07 8.14 33.16
N GLN A 900 36.94 7.63 34.05
CA GLN A 900 37.79 6.48 33.71
C GLN A 900 36.96 5.26 33.30
N ARG A 901 35.87 4.96 34.02
CA ARG A 901 34.99 3.82 33.71
C ARG A 901 34.14 4.05 32.46
N ILE A 902 33.73 5.28 32.16
CA ILE A 902 33.06 5.68 30.91
C ILE A 902 33.99 5.46 29.72
N LEU A 903 35.21 6.01 29.75
CA LEU A 903 36.18 5.85 28.67
C LEU A 903 36.51 4.37 28.43
N GLN A 904 36.65 3.59 29.51
CA GLN A 904 36.82 2.14 29.42
C GLN A 904 35.60 1.43 28.81
N ALA A 905 34.37 1.79 29.18
CA ALA A 905 33.17 1.19 28.61
C ALA A 905 33.01 1.49 27.10
N ILE A 906 33.49 2.66 26.65
CA ILE A 906 33.56 3.02 25.23
C ILE A 906 34.62 2.16 24.51
N ASP A 907 35.80 1.98 25.11
CA ASP A 907 36.87 1.12 24.56
C ASP A 907 36.46 -0.37 24.49
N GLU A 908 35.73 -0.86 25.51
CA GLU A 908 35.13 -2.19 25.54
C GLU A 908 34.13 -2.37 24.36
N GLN A 909 33.22 -1.41 24.14
CA GLN A 909 32.28 -1.44 23.01
C GLN A 909 32.98 -1.38 21.64
N ALA A 910 34.06 -0.60 21.49
CA ALA A 910 34.84 -0.57 20.27
C ALA A 910 35.49 -1.94 19.96
N THR A 911 36.02 -2.61 21.00
CA THR A 911 36.64 -3.94 20.90
C THR A 911 35.63 -5.04 20.54
N GLU A 912 34.44 -5.02 21.14
CA GLU A 912 33.39 -6.01 20.83
C GLU A 912 33.01 -6.03 19.34
N ARG A 913 33.03 -4.86 18.67
CA ARG A 913 32.68 -4.70 17.25
C ARG A 913 33.70 -5.27 16.28
N GLU A 914 34.93 -5.54 16.72
CA GLU A 914 35.94 -6.24 15.90
C GLU A 914 35.62 -7.74 15.75
N VAL A 915 34.89 -8.32 16.71
CA VAL A 915 34.55 -9.76 16.74
C VAL A 915 33.35 -10.08 15.83
N SER A 916 32.50 -9.09 15.50
CA SER A 916 31.26 -9.29 14.73
C SER A 916 31.48 -9.97 13.38
N THR A 917 32.46 -9.53 12.59
CA THR A 917 32.76 -10.13 11.27
C THR A 917 33.17 -11.61 11.38
N SER A 918 33.88 -11.99 12.46
CA SER A 918 34.21 -13.40 12.70
C SER A 918 32.96 -14.26 12.98
N ARG A 919 31.92 -13.70 13.59
CA ARG A 919 30.65 -14.39 13.84
C ARG A 919 29.79 -14.49 12.58
N ILE A 920 29.69 -13.43 11.78
CA ILE A 920 28.99 -13.46 10.47
C ILE A 920 29.60 -14.57 9.60
N ARG A 921 30.92 -14.61 9.53
CA ARG A 921 31.70 -15.62 8.82
C ARG A 921 31.37 -17.05 9.28
N ALA A 922 31.36 -17.31 10.58
CA ALA A 922 30.97 -18.62 11.11
C ALA A 922 29.51 -18.97 10.79
N ASN A 923 28.59 -18.02 10.94
CA ASN A 923 27.17 -18.20 10.65
C ASN A 923 26.89 -18.44 9.15
N PHE A 924 27.66 -17.83 8.26
CA PHE A 924 27.59 -18.05 6.82
C PHE A 924 28.01 -19.48 6.45
N ILE A 925 29.13 -19.98 7.00
CA ILE A 925 29.54 -21.38 6.78
C ILE A 925 28.49 -22.36 7.31
N THR A 926 27.91 -22.08 8.47
CA THR A 926 26.80 -22.87 9.02
C THR A 926 25.58 -22.85 8.09
N TYR A 927 25.16 -21.67 7.61
CA TYR A 927 24.05 -21.56 6.65
C TYR A 927 24.30 -22.38 5.37
N LEU A 928 25.50 -22.28 4.77
CA LEU A 928 25.86 -23.06 3.58
C LEU A 928 25.83 -24.57 3.88
N ARG A 929 26.34 -24.99 5.04
CA ARG A 929 26.33 -26.40 5.49
C ARG A 929 24.93 -26.95 5.69
N ASP A 930 24.04 -26.16 6.29
CA ASP A 930 22.70 -26.62 6.65
C ASP A 930 21.72 -26.59 5.47
N ASN A 931 21.88 -25.65 4.53
CA ASN A 931 20.88 -25.38 3.49
C ASN A 931 21.29 -25.81 2.06
N LEU A 932 22.59 -25.83 1.74
CA LEU A 932 23.05 -26.00 0.34
C LEU A 932 24.12 -27.10 0.17
N TYR A 933 24.74 -27.57 1.25
CA TYR A 933 25.93 -28.43 1.17
C TYR A 933 25.68 -29.80 0.52
N GLN A 934 24.47 -30.36 0.56
CA GLN A 934 24.19 -31.60 -0.17
C GLN A 934 24.28 -31.40 -1.69
N GLU A 935 23.74 -30.30 -2.22
CA GLU A 935 23.85 -29.96 -3.64
C GLU A 935 25.30 -29.60 -4.00
N ILE A 936 25.93 -28.73 -3.22
CA ILE A 936 27.33 -28.29 -3.40
C ILE A 936 28.30 -29.50 -3.39
N ALA A 937 28.18 -30.41 -2.42
CA ALA A 937 29.04 -31.59 -2.33
C ALA A 937 28.79 -32.59 -3.47
N SER A 938 27.58 -32.64 -4.03
CA SER A 938 27.27 -33.48 -5.20
C SER A 938 27.87 -32.92 -6.50
N LYS A 939 27.92 -31.59 -6.65
CA LYS A 939 28.56 -30.91 -7.79
C LYS A 939 30.09 -30.87 -7.66
N GLY A 940 30.60 -30.83 -6.43
CA GLY A 940 32.02 -30.59 -6.13
C GLY A 940 32.46 -29.13 -6.26
N SER A 941 31.52 -28.23 -6.53
CA SER A 941 31.71 -26.78 -6.64
C SER A 941 30.48 -25.99 -6.19
N ILE A 942 30.68 -24.69 -5.94
CA ILE A 942 29.62 -23.71 -5.72
C ILE A 942 29.87 -22.47 -6.59
N VAL A 943 28.83 -21.96 -7.24
CA VAL A 943 28.87 -20.76 -8.09
C VAL A 943 28.22 -19.58 -7.34
N ILE A 944 28.98 -18.52 -7.08
CA ILE A 944 28.54 -17.35 -6.31
C ILE A 944 28.69 -16.06 -7.13
N LEU A 945 27.62 -15.29 -7.28
CA LEU A 945 27.61 -13.96 -7.87
C LEU A 945 27.63 -12.86 -6.80
N THR A 946 28.47 -11.84 -6.96
CA THR A 946 28.52 -10.65 -6.09
C THR A 946 28.85 -9.38 -6.88
N VAL A 947 28.60 -8.21 -6.29
CA VAL A 947 28.85 -6.88 -6.87
C VAL A 947 29.66 -5.99 -5.91
N SER A 948 30.50 -5.10 -6.45
CA SER A 948 31.37 -4.18 -5.70
C SER A 948 32.36 -4.92 -4.75
N SER A 949 32.93 -4.23 -3.76
CA SER A 949 33.94 -4.74 -2.82
C SER A 949 33.51 -4.57 -1.36
N SER A 950 32.90 -5.62 -0.79
CA SER A 950 32.59 -5.68 0.64
C SER A 950 33.63 -6.48 1.43
N SER A 951 34.12 -5.90 2.53
CA SER A 951 35.07 -6.58 3.44
C SER A 951 34.42 -7.78 4.13
N THR A 952 33.19 -7.63 4.62
CA THR A 952 32.40 -8.72 5.22
C THR A 952 32.17 -9.87 4.22
N ILE A 953 31.89 -9.57 2.95
CA ILE A 953 31.82 -10.60 1.88
C ILE A 953 33.18 -11.27 1.67
N SER A 954 34.26 -10.50 1.50
CA SER A 954 35.60 -11.07 1.26
C SER A 954 36.06 -12.02 2.36
N SER A 955 35.85 -11.68 3.64
CA SER A 955 36.16 -12.57 4.77
C SER A 955 35.28 -13.83 4.83
N CYS A 956 34.03 -13.76 4.36
CA CYS A 956 33.14 -14.91 4.29
C CYS A 956 33.47 -15.83 3.11
N LEU A 957 33.87 -15.27 1.96
CA LEU A 957 34.30 -16.02 0.78
C LEU A 957 35.63 -16.74 1.03
N LEU A 958 36.63 -16.09 1.66
CA LEU A 958 37.90 -16.74 2.02
C LEU A 958 37.70 -17.89 3.01
N GLU A 959 36.77 -17.75 3.96
CA GLU A 959 36.40 -18.86 4.84
C GLU A 959 35.69 -19.98 4.08
N ALA A 960 34.77 -19.67 3.17
CA ALA A 960 34.09 -20.67 2.37
C ALA A 960 35.09 -21.48 1.54
N ALA A 961 36.07 -20.80 0.96
CA ALA A 961 37.20 -21.37 0.23
C ALA A 961 38.04 -22.33 1.10
N ALA A 962 38.31 -21.96 2.36
CA ALA A 962 39.10 -22.78 3.30
C ALA A 962 38.31 -23.94 3.95
N SER A 963 37.01 -23.75 4.22
CA SER A 963 36.23 -24.57 5.15
C SER A 963 35.13 -25.44 4.52
N LEU A 964 34.82 -25.30 3.22
CA LEU A 964 33.81 -26.13 2.55
C LEU A 964 34.38 -27.37 1.82
N GLY A 965 35.66 -27.36 1.44
CA GLY A 965 36.30 -28.51 0.77
C GLY A 965 35.86 -28.75 -0.69
N VAL A 966 35.23 -27.75 -1.33
CA VAL A 966 34.78 -27.74 -2.73
C VAL A 966 35.46 -26.62 -3.51
N ALA A 967 35.33 -26.61 -4.84
CA ALA A 967 35.77 -25.47 -5.65
C ALA A 967 34.78 -24.29 -5.55
N LEU A 968 35.28 -23.06 -5.55
CA LEU A 968 34.47 -21.84 -5.63
C LEU A 968 34.63 -21.22 -7.02
N ASP A 969 33.53 -21.06 -7.75
CA ASP A 969 33.44 -20.21 -8.96
C ASP A 969 32.81 -18.88 -8.54
N LEU A 970 33.61 -17.82 -8.51
CA LEU A 970 33.16 -16.48 -8.15
C LEU A 970 32.94 -15.63 -9.41
N ARG A 971 31.73 -15.15 -9.58
CA ARG A 971 31.36 -14.19 -10.61
C ARG A 971 31.21 -12.82 -9.96
N ILE A 972 32.02 -11.87 -10.38
CA ILE A 972 32.12 -10.56 -9.72
C ILE A 972 31.82 -9.46 -10.74
N LEU A 973 30.79 -8.65 -10.48
CA LEU A 973 30.52 -7.45 -11.28
C LEU A 973 31.50 -6.33 -10.91
N GLU A 974 32.07 -5.67 -11.92
CA GLU A 974 33.16 -4.71 -11.73
C GLU A 974 32.77 -3.49 -10.88
N SER A 975 31.52 -3.01 -10.94
CA SER A 975 30.99 -1.83 -10.23
C SER A 975 31.66 -0.51 -10.61
N ARG A 976 31.25 0.06 -11.76
CA ARG A 976 31.67 1.41 -12.21
C ARG A 976 31.11 2.53 -11.31
N PRO A 977 31.77 3.71 -11.21
CA PRO A 977 32.95 4.14 -11.95
C PRO A 977 34.30 3.65 -11.39
N LYS A 978 34.37 3.23 -10.12
CA LYS A 978 35.61 2.84 -9.42
C LYS A 978 36.15 1.44 -9.73
N CYS A 979 35.37 0.59 -10.39
CA CYS A 979 35.70 -0.81 -10.65
C CYS A 979 36.03 -1.59 -9.35
N GLU A 980 35.23 -1.36 -8.30
CA GLU A 980 35.41 -1.92 -6.95
C GLU A 980 35.45 -3.46 -6.94
N GLY A 981 34.66 -4.13 -7.78
CA GLY A 981 34.66 -5.59 -7.91
C GLY A 981 35.97 -6.18 -8.43
N ALA A 982 36.69 -5.46 -9.30
CA ALA A 982 38.05 -5.85 -9.71
C ALA A 982 39.03 -5.78 -8.52
N SER A 983 38.84 -4.81 -7.61
CA SER A 983 39.62 -4.73 -6.36
C SER A 983 39.26 -5.85 -5.37
N LEU A 984 38.02 -6.33 -5.36
CA LEU A 984 37.63 -7.53 -4.59
C LEU A 984 38.32 -8.78 -5.14
N ALA A 985 38.30 -8.98 -6.47
CA ALA A 985 38.97 -10.11 -7.12
C ALA A 985 40.48 -10.15 -6.79
N ALA A 986 41.17 -9.01 -6.89
CA ALA A 986 42.59 -8.91 -6.53
C ALA A 986 42.85 -9.31 -5.07
N LYS A 987 42.10 -8.75 -4.11
CA LYS A 987 42.22 -9.07 -2.67
C LYS A 987 42.00 -10.56 -2.37
N LEU A 988 41.08 -11.21 -3.08
CA LEU A 988 40.79 -12.64 -2.91
C LEU A 988 41.94 -13.51 -3.46
N LEU A 989 42.48 -13.17 -4.62
CA LEU A 989 43.63 -13.88 -5.23
C LEU A 989 44.91 -13.72 -4.41
N GLU A 990 45.13 -12.56 -3.77
CA GLU A 990 46.29 -12.33 -2.90
C GLU A 990 46.19 -13.06 -1.55
N ALA A 991 44.98 -13.31 -1.05
CA ALA A 991 44.75 -13.83 0.31
C ALA A 991 44.45 -15.34 0.39
N VAL A 992 44.24 -16.02 -0.74
CA VAL A 992 43.87 -17.45 -0.76
C VAL A 992 45.11 -18.37 -0.70
N ASP A 993 45.03 -19.50 0.02
CA ASP A 993 46.08 -20.54 0.03
C ASP A 993 46.12 -21.26 -1.33
N GLU A 994 47.33 -21.52 -1.86
CA GLU A 994 47.57 -22.20 -3.14
C GLU A 994 46.86 -23.56 -3.31
N LYS A 995 46.42 -24.20 -2.21
CA LYS A 995 45.70 -25.48 -2.22
C LYS A 995 44.19 -25.34 -2.47
N VAL A 996 43.65 -24.13 -2.38
CA VAL A 996 42.23 -23.88 -2.56
C VAL A 996 41.92 -23.75 -4.05
N LYS A 997 40.82 -24.37 -4.50
CA LYS A 997 40.31 -24.21 -5.85
C LYS A 997 39.37 -23.00 -5.91
N LEU A 998 39.89 -21.89 -6.41
CA LEU A 998 39.17 -20.64 -6.57
C LEU A 998 39.30 -20.17 -8.02
N ASP A 999 38.19 -20.20 -8.75
CA ASP A 999 38.05 -19.58 -10.07
C ASP A 999 37.32 -18.24 -9.91
N ILE A 1000 37.79 -17.19 -10.60
CA ILE A 1000 37.14 -15.87 -10.58
C ILE A 1000 36.91 -15.37 -12.00
N THR A 1001 35.66 -15.03 -12.31
CA THR A 1001 35.26 -14.38 -13.56
C THR A 1001 34.76 -12.96 -13.28
N LEU A 1002 35.42 -11.96 -13.86
CA LEU A 1002 34.98 -10.57 -13.81
C LEU A 1002 34.01 -10.25 -14.96
N TYR A 1003 32.89 -9.63 -14.64
CA TYR A 1003 31.87 -9.19 -15.59
C TYR A 1003 31.68 -7.66 -15.50
N THR A 1004 31.29 -7.02 -16.61
CA THR A 1004 30.80 -5.64 -16.54
C THR A 1004 29.41 -5.61 -15.91
N ASP A 1005 29.03 -4.49 -15.29
CA ASP A 1005 27.73 -4.35 -14.62
C ASP A 1005 26.55 -4.60 -15.57
N SER A 1006 26.70 -4.20 -16.84
CA SER A 1006 25.72 -4.44 -17.91
C SER A 1006 25.52 -5.92 -18.26
N SER A 1007 26.40 -6.80 -17.80
CA SER A 1007 26.36 -8.24 -18.03
C SER A 1007 25.77 -9.03 -16.86
N ALA A 1008 25.12 -8.37 -15.89
CA ALA A 1008 24.53 -9.01 -14.70
C ALA A 1008 23.67 -10.26 -15.00
N ALA A 1009 22.84 -10.22 -16.05
CA ALA A 1009 22.03 -11.38 -16.48
C ALA A 1009 22.86 -12.56 -17.02
N LEU A 1010 23.98 -12.29 -17.70
CA LEU A 1010 24.91 -13.33 -18.16
C LEU A 1010 25.74 -13.86 -16.99
N ALA A 1011 26.12 -13.00 -16.06
CA ALA A 1011 26.83 -13.38 -14.83
C ALA A 1011 25.95 -14.25 -13.92
N ALA A 1012 24.63 -14.03 -13.92
CA ALA A 1012 23.66 -14.78 -13.10
C ALA A 1012 23.26 -16.15 -13.65
N ASP A 1013 23.63 -16.51 -14.88
CA ASP A 1013 23.20 -17.78 -15.49
C ASP A 1013 23.81 -19.01 -14.81
N GLY A 1014 22.98 -19.81 -14.14
CA GLY A 1014 23.39 -21.04 -13.46
C GLY A 1014 24.16 -20.82 -12.15
N VAL A 1015 24.01 -19.66 -11.50
CA VAL A 1015 24.60 -19.41 -10.17
C VAL A 1015 23.80 -20.11 -9.07
N ASP A 1016 24.47 -20.58 -8.02
CA ASP A 1016 23.82 -21.17 -6.84
C ASP A 1016 23.37 -20.06 -5.86
N ILE A 1017 24.19 -19.02 -5.73
CA ILE A 1017 24.00 -17.93 -4.75
C ILE A 1017 24.25 -16.57 -5.40
N VAL A 1018 23.42 -15.59 -5.05
CA VAL A 1018 23.75 -14.16 -5.17
C VAL A 1018 24.04 -13.64 -3.76
N LEU A 1019 25.25 -13.13 -3.55
CA LEU A 1019 25.74 -12.67 -2.25
C LEU A 1019 25.84 -11.15 -2.27
N ILE A 1020 25.02 -10.49 -1.46
CA ILE A 1020 24.92 -9.02 -1.40
C ILE A 1020 25.30 -8.53 0.00
N GLY A 1021 25.98 -7.39 0.06
CA GLY A 1021 26.27 -6.72 1.32
C GLY A 1021 25.06 -5.89 1.76
N ALA A 1022 25.20 -5.19 2.88
CA ALA A 1022 24.36 -4.03 3.14
C ALA A 1022 25.24 -2.89 3.62
N ASP A 1023 24.88 -1.67 3.23
CA ASP A 1023 25.29 -0.43 3.88
C ASP A 1023 24.19 0.05 4.84
N ARG A 1024 22.91 -0.22 4.50
CA ARG A 1024 21.74 -0.01 5.37
C ARG A 1024 20.67 -1.07 5.13
N ILE A 1025 19.89 -1.38 6.16
CA ILE A 1025 18.68 -2.22 6.08
C ILE A 1025 17.48 -1.42 6.63
N SER A 1026 16.35 -1.40 5.92
CA SER A 1026 15.11 -0.70 6.33
C SER A 1026 14.37 -1.44 7.46
N SER A 1027 13.33 -0.81 8.04
CA SER A 1027 12.42 -1.48 8.98
C SER A 1027 11.68 -2.66 8.34
N ASP A 1028 11.42 -2.57 7.03
CA ASP A 1028 10.73 -3.59 6.22
C ASP A 1028 11.71 -4.64 5.65
N ALA A 1029 12.98 -4.56 6.06
CA ALA A 1029 14.10 -5.43 5.68
C ALA A 1029 14.63 -5.25 4.23
N ASP A 1030 14.25 -4.20 3.52
CA ASP A 1030 14.89 -3.83 2.25
C ASP A 1030 16.36 -3.49 2.49
N VAL A 1031 17.22 -3.77 1.52
CA VAL A 1031 18.67 -3.63 1.65
C VAL A 1031 19.19 -2.55 0.71
N SER A 1032 19.77 -1.49 1.28
CA SER A 1032 20.55 -0.52 0.53
C SER A 1032 22.00 -1.00 0.46
N ASN A 1033 22.49 -1.18 -0.77
CA ASN A 1033 23.86 -1.56 -1.08
C ASN A 1033 24.30 -0.86 -2.38
N LYS A 1034 25.55 -1.04 -2.80
CA LYS A 1034 26.12 -0.38 -3.99
C LYS A 1034 25.25 -0.56 -5.24
N THR A 1035 25.10 0.49 -6.04
CA THR A 1035 24.42 0.46 -7.35
C THR A 1035 24.97 -0.65 -8.25
N GLY A 1036 24.06 -1.41 -8.86
CA GLY A 1036 24.31 -2.71 -9.50
C GLY A 1036 23.67 -3.88 -8.73
N SER A 1037 23.41 -3.73 -7.43
CA SER A 1037 22.78 -4.75 -6.57
C SER A 1037 21.36 -5.15 -6.99
N LEU A 1038 20.48 -4.18 -7.26
CA LEU A 1038 19.09 -4.46 -7.66
C LEU A 1038 19.03 -5.09 -9.07
N PRO A 1039 19.72 -4.57 -10.11
CA PRO A 1039 19.83 -5.25 -11.39
C PRO A 1039 20.40 -6.67 -11.29
N THR A 1040 21.38 -6.91 -10.39
CA THR A 1040 21.94 -8.26 -10.14
C THR A 1040 20.88 -9.21 -9.60
N VAL A 1041 20.15 -8.80 -8.56
CA VAL A 1041 19.13 -9.63 -7.93
C VAL A 1041 17.94 -9.89 -8.86
N LEU A 1042 17.43 -8.87 -9.56
CA LEU A 1042 16.37 -9.02 -10.57
C LEU A 1042 16.81 -9.96 -11.70
N SER A 1043 18.04 -9.80 -12.19
CA SER A 1043 18.63 -10.67 -13.22
C SER A 1043 18.67 -12.13 -12.78
N ALA A 1044 19.14 -12.40 -11.56
CA ALA A 1044 19.18 -13.76 -11.03
C ALA A 1044 17.80 -14.35 -10.81
N ARG A 1045 16.84 -13.57 -10.28
CA ARG A 1045 15.44 -14.03 -10.11
C ARG A 1045 14.76 -14.39 -11.44
N HIS A 1046 15.16 -13.76 -12.55
CA HIS A 1046 14.66 -14.11 -13.88
C HIS A 1046 15.42 -15.29 -14.52
N VAL A 1047 16.76 -15.22 -14.60
CA VAL A 1047 17.59 -16.16 -15.36
C VAL A 1047 17.86 -17.46 -14.59
N THR A 1048 17.93 -17.41 -13.26
CA THR A 1048 18.12 -18.62 -12.42
C THR A 1048 17.27 -18.51 -11.15
N PRO A 1049 15.93 -18.68 -11.25
CA PRO A 1049 15.00 -18.43 -10.14
C PRO A 1049 15.26 -19.25 -8.87
N LYS A 1050 16.01 -20.36 -8.98
CA LYS A 1050 16.41 -21.22 -7.85
C LYS A 1050 17.58 -20.67 -7.03
N ALA A 1051 18.36 -19.72 -7.56
CA ALA A 1051 19.50 -19.13 -6.87
C ALA A 1051 19.07 -18.46 -5.56
N LYS A 1052 19.88 -18.61 -4.52
CA LYS A 1052 19.61 -18.01 -3.20
C LYS A 1052 20.21 -16.61 -3.08
N VAL A 1053 19.37 -15.62 -2.78
CA VAL A 1053 19.79 -14.23 -2.54
C VAL A 1053 20.06 -14.05 -1.05
N ILE A 1054 21.34 -13.96 -0.68
CA ILE A 1054 21.81 -13.95 0.70
C ILE A 1054 22.44 -12.60 1.02
N ILE A 1055 22.00 -11.99 2.13
CA ILE A 1055 22.56 -10.75 2.66
C ILE A 1055 23.54 -11.06 3.78
N LEU A 1056 24.77 -10.55 3.67
CA LEU A 1056 25.76 -10.59 4.75
C LEU A 1056 25.89 -9.20 5.38
N SER A 1057 25.43 -9.04 6.62
CA SER A 1057 25.41 -7.73 7.29
C SER A 1057 25.49 -7.81 8.80
N GLU A 1058 26.16 -6.82 9.39
CA GLU A 1058 26.11 -6.53 10.82
C GLU A 1058 24.72 -5.97 11.22
N THR A 1059 24.18 -6.35 12.39
CA THR A 1059 22.86 -5.85 12.87
C THR A 1059 22.85 -4.35 13.19
N GLU A 1060 24.03 -3.72 13.30
CA GLU A 1060 24.17 -2.27 13.46
C GLU A 1060 23.72 -1.48 12.22
N LYS A 1061 23.69 -2.09 11.03
CA LYS A 1061 23.31 -1.41 9.79
C LYS A 1061 21.79 -1.30 9.57
N ILE A 1062 21.00 -1.87 10.46
CA ILE A 1062 19.55 -1.71 10.48
C ILE A 1062 19.26 -0.26 10.90
N ALA A 1063 18.43 0.45 10.13
CA ALA A 1063 18.01 1.80 10.45
C ALA A 1063 16.92 1.82 11.53
N GLY A 1064 16.74 2.95 12.20
CA GLY A 1064 15.52 3.22 12.97
C GLY A 1064 14.28 3.28 12.06
N PRO A 1065 13.06 3.37 12.62
CA PRO A 1065 11.83 3.38 11.83
C PRO A 1065 11.73 4.62 10.94
N GLY A 1066 11.25 4.44 9.71
CA GLY A 1066 11.09 5.50 8.70
C GLY A 1066 11.00 4.91 7.29
N SER A 1067 10.45 5.65 6.34
CA SER A 1067 10.37 5.19 4.94
C SER A 1067 11.75 5.12 4.28
N VAL A 1068 11.91 4.21 3.31
CA VAL A 1068 13.08 4.22 2.40
C VAL A 1068 13.20 5.53 1.60
N ASP A 1069 12.09 6.24 1.38
CA ASP A 1069 12.03 7.53 0.68
C ASP A 1069 12.58 8.71 1.51
N GLU A 1070 12.71 8.54 2.83
CA GLU A 1070 13.38 9.52 3.70
C GLU A 1070 14.92 9.48 3.54
N HIS A 1071 15.45 8.56 2.73
CA HIS A 1071 16.88 8.41 2.49
C HIS A 1071 17.41 9.42 1.45
N VAL A 1072 18.36 10.27 1.86
CA VAL A 1072 19.10 11.13 0.93
C VAL A 1072 19.93 10.30 -0.05
N VAL A 1073 19.61 10.35 -1.33
CA VAL A 1073 20.36 9.66 -2.40
C VAL A 1073 21.75 10.28 -2.52
N GLU A 1074 22.81 9.47 -2.28
CA GLU A 1074 24.20 9.90 -2.42
C GLU A 1074 24.59 9.97 -3.92
N ASP A 1075 24.39 11.14 -4.51
CA ASP A 1075 24.81 11.51 -5.87
C ASP A 1075 26.16 12.22 -5.80
N ASN A 1076 27.24 11.45 -5.98
CA ASN A 1076 28.63 11.88 -5.81
C ASN A 1076 29.14 12.74 -6.98
N ASP A 1077 30.38 13.25 -6.87
CA ASP A 1077 30.97 14.14 -7.88
C ASP A 1077 30.95 13.49 -9.30
N PRO A 1078 30.29 14.13 -10.29
CA PRO A 1078 30.36 13.74 -11.69
C PRO A 1078 31.76 13.54 -12.25
N LEU A 1079 32.77 14.22 -11.71
CA LEU A 1079 34.16 14.09 -12.14
C LEU A 1079 34.65 12.64 -12.06
N GLU A 1080 34.20 11.87 -11.07
CA GLU A 1080 34.56 10.44 -10.93
C GLU A 1080 34.15 9.62 -12.16
N VAL A 1081 32.93 9.83 -12.66
CA VAL A 1081 32.40 9.18 -13.87
C VAL A 1081 33.19 9.65 -15.11
N THR A 1082 33.45 10.96 -15.22
CA THR A 1082 34.23 11.48 -16.36
C THR A 1082 35.69 11.04 -16.35
N ASN A 1083 36.29 10.82 -15.18
CA ASN A 1083 37.65 10.31 -15.04
C ASN A 1083 37.78 8.87 -15.56
N ALA A 1084 36.76 8.04 -15.35
CA ALA A 1084 36.68 6.71 -15.96
C ALA A 1084 36.57 6.79 -17.50
N TRP A 1085 35.95 7.84 -18.07
CA TRP A 1085 35.94 8.10 -19.51
C TRP A 1085 37.29 8.60 -20.04
N ASN A 1086 38.04 9.35 -19.22
CA ASN A 1086 39.39 9.83 -19.55
C ASN A 1086 40.37 8.66 -19.69
N ALA A 1087 40.35 7.75 -18.71
CA ALA A 1087 41.14 6.52 -18.75
C ALA A 1087 40.76 5.63 -19.95
N ALA A 1088 39.49 5.60 -20.33
CA ALA A 1088 38.98 4.83 -21.47
C ALA A 1088 39.13 5.54 -22.85
N GLY A 1089 39.62 6.78 -22.90
CA GLY A 1089 39.82 7.51 -24.16
C GLY A 1089 38.53 7.89 -24.93
N MET A 1090 37.45 8.23 -24.22
CA MET A 1090 36.13 8.51 -24.82
C MET A 1090 36.17 9.59 -25.91
N GLN A 1091 35.65 9.26 -27.11
CA GLN A 1091 35.43 10.23 -28.18
C GLN A 1091 34.30 11.20 -27.83
N GLY A 1092 34.43 12.47 -28.22
CA GLY A 1092 33.41 13.50 -27.97
C GLY A 1092 33.45 14.14 -26.58
N LYS A 1093 34.36 13.73 -25.68
CA LYS A 1093 34.56 14.32 -24.34
C LYS A 1093 34.50 15.86 -24.34
N ALA A 1094 35.25 16.53 -25.21
CA ALA A 1094 35.30 17.98 -25.30
C ALA A 1094 33.93 18.65 -25.59
N VAL A 1095 33.01 17.94 -26.24
CA VAL A 1095 31.63 18.41 -26.48
C VAL A 1095 30.80 18.31 -25.20
N ILE A 1096 30.99 17.26 -24.41
CA ILE A 1096 30.35 17.12 -23.09
C ILE A 1096 30.94 18.15 -22.10
N ASP A 1097 32.27 18.25 -21.98
CA ASP A 1097 32.95 19.22 -21.13
C ASP A 1097 32.44 20.66 -21.37
N SER A 1098 32.43 21.08 -22.64
CA SER A 1098 31.97 22.42 -23.04
C SER A 1098 30.46 22.65 -22.88
N SER A 1099 29.70 21.58 -22.57
CA SER A 1099 28.27 21.61 -22.23
C SER A 1099 28.00 21.50 -20.72
N LEU A 1100 29.03 21.25 -19.90
CA LEU A 1100 28.94 21.20 -18.43
C LEU A 1100 29.22 22.57 -17.75
N HIS A 1101 29.70 23.57 -18.49
CA HIS A 1101 30.09 24.87 -17.92
C HIS A 1101 28.88 25.74 -17.49
N PRO A 1102 28.83 26.27 -16.25
CA PRO A 1102 27.71 27.09 -15.74
C PRO A 1102 27.50 28.46 -16.42
N GLY A 1103 28.33 28.83 -17.40
CA GLY A 1103 28.39 30.17 -17.99
C GLY A 1103 27.65 30.38 -19.32
N ARG A 1104 27.03 29.35 -19.92
CA ARG A 1104 26.26 29.54 -21.16
C ARG A 1104 24.86 30.07 -20.90
N SER A 1105 24.54 31.16 -21.59
CA SER A 1105 23.20 31.76 -21.68
C SER A 1105 22.11 30.71 -21.93
N LYS A 1106 20.91 30.96 -21.38
CA LYS A 1106 19.68 30.16 -21.61
C LYS A 1106 19.23 30.06 -23.09
N SER A 1107 19.95 30.68 -24.03
CA SER A 1107 19.61 30.79 -25.46
C SER A 1107 19.79 29.50 -26.28
N ASP A 1108 20.66 28.58 -25.87
CA ASP A 1108 21.12 27.49 -26.75
C ASP A 1108 20.37 26.14 -26.58
N GLY A 1109 19.45 26.05 -25.61
CA GLY A 1109 18.54 24.90 -25.43
C GLY A 1109 19.16 23.54 -25.09
N LYS A 1110 20.50 23.42 -25.03
CA LYS A 1110 21.21 22.16 -24.78
C LYS A 1110 21.83 22.15 -23.38
N ARG A 1111 21.53 21.10 -22.61
CA ARG A 1111 22.09 20.84 -21.27
C ARG A 1111 22.46 19.36 -21.16
N VAL A 1112 23.61 19.08 -20.54
CA VAL A 1112 24.00 17.73 -20.12
C VAL A 1112 24.05 17.71 -18.60
N THR A 1113 23.63 16.61 -17.99
CA THR A 1113 23.74 16.38 -16.55
C THR A 1113 24.24 14.96 -16.34
N ILE A 1114 25.23 14.81 -15.48
CA ILE A 1114 25.86 13.52 -15.14
C ILE A 1114 25.42 13.20 -13.71
N LYS A 1115 25.14 11.92 -13.46
CA LYS A 1115 24.70 11.38 -12.17
C LYS A 1115 25.65 10.27 -11.74
N ASN A 1116 25.94 10.20 -10.44
CA ASN A 1116 26.88 9.26 -9.84
C ASN A 1116 26.27 8.72 -8.54
N ILE A 1117 25.13 8.04 -8.68
CA ILE A 1117 24.37 7.47 -7.57
C ILE A 1117 25.14 6.24 -7.05
N TYR A 1118 25.47 6.23 -5.76
CA TYR A 1118 26.29 5.18 -5.16
C TYR A 1118 25.52 3.98 -4.63
N PHE A 1119 24.26 4.17 -4.19
CA PHE A 1119 23.47 3.17 -3.49
C PHE A 1119 22.07 3.04 -4.08
N GLU A 1120 21.51 1.84 -4.01
CA GLU A 1120 20.13 1.53 -4.39
C GLU A 1120 19.54 0.46 -3.48
N TRP A 1121 18.21 0.35 -3.46
CA TRP A 1121 17.47 -0.58 -2.61
C TRP A 1121 17.14 -1.90 -3.33
N VAL A 1122 17.42 -3.02 -2.67
CA VAL A 1122 16.92 -4.35 -3.02
C VAL A 1122 15.72 -4.68 -2.12
N PRO A 1123 14.51 -4.86 -2.67
CA PRO A 1123 13.32 -5.20 -1.88
C PRO A 1123 13.45 -6.49 -1.08
N ALA A 1124 12.91 -6.50 0.14
CA ALA A 1124 12.89 -7.68 1.01
C ALA A 1124 12.24 -8.91 0.37
N SER A 1125 11.25 -8.70 -0.52
CA SER A 1125 10.57 -9.76 -1.29
C SER A 1125 11.49 -10.52 -2.25
N LEU A 1126 12.67 -9.97 -2.57
CA LEU A 1126 13.66 -10.61 -3.44
C LEU A 1126 14.80 -11.28 -2.65
N ILE A 1127 14.76 -11.31 -1.32
CA ILE A 1127 15.83 -11.81 -0.45
C ILE A 1127 15.42 -13.14 0.22
N ASP A 1128 16.29 -14.14 0.20
CA ASP A 1128 16.05 -15.44 0.86
C ASP A 1128 16.51 -15.47 2.33
N ALA A 1129 17.61 -14.81 2.67
CA ALA A 1129 18.21 -14.90 4.01
C ALA A 1129 19.08 -13.70 4.40
N TYR A 1130 19.02 -13.33 5.69
CA TYR A 1130 19.90 -12.34 6.31
C TYR A 1130 20.83 -13.04 7.31
N VAL A 1131 22.13 -13.11 7.00
CA VAL A 1131 23.15 -13.71 7.87
C VAL A 1131 23.87 -12.60 8.63
N THR A 1132 23.75 -12.63 9.95
CA THR A 1132 24.26 -11.58 10.86
C THR A 1132 25.22 -12.14 11.90
N GLU A 1133 25.86 -11.28 12.71
CA GLU A 1133 26.69 -11.69 13.85
C GLU A 1133 25.87 -12.33 15.00
N ARG A 1134 24.53 -12.24 14.91
CA ARG A 1134 23.54 -12.81 15.82
C ARG A 1134 22.88 -14.09 15.29
N GLY A 1135 23.23 -14.53 14.07
CA GLY A 1135 22.64 -15.70 13.40
C GLY A 1135 21.81 -15.32 12.18
N LEU A 1136 20.89 -16.21 11.78
CA LEU A 1136 19.91 -15.92 10.74
C LEU A 1136 18.78 -15.08 11.32
N TRP A 1137 18.47 -13.96 10.67
CA TRP A 1137 17.41 -13.03 11.09
C TRP A 1137 16.25 -13.03 10.10
N SER A 1138 15.03 -13.00 10.64
CA SER A 1138 13.81 -12.75 9.86
C SER A 1138 13.58 -11.25 9.68
N SER A 1139 12.71 -10.87 8.73
CA SER A 1139 12.20 -9.50 8.64
C SER A 1139 11.57 -9.02 9.96
N GLY A 1140 10.93 -9.93 10.72
CA GLY A 1140 10.39 -9.63 12.05
C GLY A 1140 11.47 -9.33 13.11
N ASP A 1141 12.68 -9.87 12.99
CA ASP A 1141 13.79 -9.55 13.90
C ASP A 1141 14.49 -8.24 13.50
N ILE A 1142 14.57 -7.98 12.20
CA ILE A 1142 14.99 -6.69 11.65
C ILE A 1142 14.05 -5.57 12.11
N ALA A 1143 12.72 -5.75 11.99
CA ALA A 1143 11.72 -4.79 12.45
C ALA A 1143 11.80 -4.53 13.97
N LYS A 1144 12.02 -5.57 14.80
CA LYS A 1144 12.26 -5.40 16.25
C LYS A 1144 13.52 -4.59 16.52
N ARG A 1145 14.62 -4.84 15.79
CA ARG A 1145 15.88 -4.11 15.94
C ARG A 1145 15.73 -2.66 15.50
N SER A 1146 15.05 -2.42 14.38
CA SER A 1146 14.71 -1.09 13.88
C SER A 1146 13.90 -0.31 14.92
N LYS A 1147 12.83 -0.91 15.45
CA LYS A 1147 12.05 -0.31 16.54
C LYS A 1147 12.92 0.03 17.75
N TRP A 1148 13.77 -0.89 18.23
CA TRP A 1148 14.68 -0.61 19.35
C TRP A 1148 15.57 0.61 19.07
N ILE A 1149 16.12 0.75 17.85
CA ILE A 1149 16.92 1.95 17.50
C ILE A 1149 16.06 3.22 17.57
N GLY A 1150 14.79 3.17 17.14
CA GLY A 1150 13.84 4.28 17.28
C GLY A 1150 13.55 4.62 18.74
N ASP A 1151 13.24 3.62 19.56
CA ASP A 1151 12.94 3.77 20.99
C ASP A 1151 14.15 4.37 21.74
N GLU A 1152 15.39 3.94 21.43
CA GLU A 1152 16.61 4.51 22.01
C GLU A 1152 16.93 5.93 21.50
N MET A 1153 16.68 6.21 20.22
CA MET A 1153 16.81 7.56 19.66
C MET A 1153 15.87 8.55 20.37
N ASP A 1154 14.62 8.15 20.61
CA ASP A 1154 13.67 8.94 21.41
C ASP A 1154 14.14 9.05 22.86
N ARG A 1155 14.58 7.95 23.48
CA ARG A 1155 15.05 7.93 24.88
C ARG A 1155 16.20 8.89 25.15
N PHE A 1156 17.20 8.94 24.26
CA PHE A 1156 18.39 9.76 24.47
C PHE A 1156 18.30 11.18 23.92
N PHE A 1157 17.46 11.43 22.90
CA PHE A 1157 17.50 12.70 22.18
C PHE A 1157 16.18 13.48 22.17
N LYS A 1158 15.05 12.95 22.65
CA LYS A 1158 13.74 13.63 22.56
C LYS A 1158 13.64 14.88 23.44
N ASP A 1159 14.26 14.85 24.62
CA ASP A 1159 14.30 15.92 25.61
C ASP A 1159 15.42 16.95 25.38
N LEU A 1160 16.33 16.71 24.41
CA LEU A 1160 17.36 17.67 23.98
C LEU A 1160 16.75 18.89 23.31
#